data_AF-A0A7J5YYW5-F1
#
_entry.id   AF-A0A7J5YYW5-F1
#
_cell.length_a   1.000
_cell.length_b   1.000
_cell.length_c   1.000
_cell.angle_alpha   90.00
_cell.angle_beta   90.00
_cell.angle_gamma   90.00
#
_symmetry.space_group_name_H-M   'P 1'
#
loop_
_entity.id
_entity.type
_entity.pdbx_description
1 polymer ?
#
loop_
_entity_poly.entity_id
_entity_poly.type
_entity_poly.pdbx_seq_one_letter_code
_entity_poly.pdbx_strand_id
1 'polypeptide(L)'
;MEDSGLLELIQLIYPGSTTANHILDGGCFDKAIRAHLLIDAAIYQHIMKHAFTEEELGEMRTFMEKVADGKMGARHTDPVVALFEQRFEETFKRLAEGGRTPALWVQYHYMVDVIKVFIRTERLADHNGHLCCIVSRMLDIFAAAGHHQYAKGARLYCQLMKQLETLPAYKETFESFTAHGNHVVRYSSHDWSGTWCDICIEQTLMKSAKSEGGLSRGRMRHSDSGHKCWVLTLNHFSNVNQRMEESVKKHAPLHRDLGKTQMKRDAEAIDLALQWFEENNPFDPDRDKELLVSFSTGFRSTGDDPVNAERAAEIGREMQIKLDGQSVTSTMEVKSKVQALSSLRKIPKINEKKIHLDSLKLFNRLIIFAQRDMTVETSLAYELTPFPLSLFSNKDQKMNKANKAGFSKTSLKELTDPLDLTNQSCSTLVVDGGWLLYMVKWEQGQTWQEIANSYLSYVQCLGRRSQKTIVVFDGYSRSPKDHDHIRRTKKSCCDLQIRPDMIHWTPRAKFLDNTNNKSELIHLLSSTFRKHNITVEQCDNDADTSIVREALATATDDSVEVRAEDADVLVMLVHHIPSTNHPLFFTTSKGSYDVRRIREALSERERCYLLFCHAFTGCDTVSAIAGHGKTTLFDRFCAGDIDEHMDIFLDTQATKDAVIQAGTTIFQYIYHAPGTALGEIRHNMFSRKAAAGLIKPETLPPTEGAAAQHSLRAYLQTQDWILLQSMSLNPSDYGWTLGVHGYEPVPTLDPMAPEELLQFTSCNCNGDCSNRRCSCKRNGVKCISACGVCKGISCKNCGHDGGESGEDSEIDS
;
A
#
# COMPACT_ATOMS: atom_id res chain seq x y z
N MET A 1 2.88 0.72 -14.64
CA MET A 1 2.90 -0.44 -13.73
C MET A 1 2.74 -0.08 -12.25
N GLU A 2 2.78 1.20 -11.85
CA GLU A 2 2.49 1.58 -10.46
C GLU A 2 1.09 1.08 -10.04
N ASP A 3 0.98 0.49 -8.85
CA ASP A 3 -0.20 -0.18 -8.28
C ASP A 3 -0.75 -1.39 -9.05
N SER A 4 -0.01 -1.95 -10.00
CA SER A 4 -0.46 -3.14 -10.73
C SER A 4 -0.22 -4.46 -9.99
N GLY A 5 0.36 -4.47 -8.79
CA GLY A 5 0.87 -5.70 -8.14
C GLY A 5 2.33 -6.04 -8.45
N LEU A 6 2.99 -5.31 -9.37
CA LEU A 6 4.37 -5.60 -9.77
C LEU A 6 5.38 -5.37 -8.65
N LEU A 7 5.15 -4.35 -7.79
CA LEU A 7 6.03 -4.08 -6.65
C LEU A 7 5.96 -5.23 -5.63
N GLU A 8 4.77 -5.70 -5.31
CA GLU A 8 4.52 -6.82 -4.41
C GLU A 8 5.17 -8.09 -4.95
N LEU A 9 5.04 -8.33 -6.26
CA LEU A 9 5.68 -9.45 -6.93
C LEU A 9 7.22 -9.37 -6.84
N ILE A 10 7.82 -8.18 -7.04
CA ILE A 10 9.26 -7.99 -6.88
C ILE A 10 9.68 -8.14 -5.41
N GLN A 11 8.85 -7.72 -4.45
CA GLN A 11 9.11 -7.89 -3.01
C GLN A 11 9.07 -9.36 -2.59
N LEU A 12 8.29 -10.21 -3.26
CA LEU A 12 8.31 -11.66 -3.05
C LEU A 12 9.65 -12.27 -3.48
N ILE A 13 10.19 -11.85 -4.64
CA ILE A 13 11.47 -12.34 -5.17
C ILE A 13 12.66 -11.75 -4.38
N TYR A 14 12.58 -10.48 -4.01
CA TYR A 14 13.61 -9.74 -3.29
C TYR A 14 13.07 -9.18 -1.97
N PRO A 15 13.11 -9.96 -0.88
CA PRO A 15 12.57 -9.54 0.41
C PRO A 15 13.28 -8.28 0.94
N GLY A 16 12.51 -7.20 1.13
CA GLY A 16 12.96 -5.91 1.67
C GLY A 16 12.49 -4.71 0.84
N SER A 17 11.78 -3.77 1.48
CA SER A 17 11.14 -2.62 0.81
C SER A 17 12.11 -1.73 0.03
N THR A 18 13.31 -1.50 0.57
CA THR A 18 14.33 -0.65 -0.07
C THR A 18 14.88 -1.26 -1.36
N THR A 19 15.10 -2.57 -1.40
CA THR A 19 15.68 -3.24 -2.59
C THR A 19 14.69 -3.27 -3.75
N ALA A 20 13.41 -3.58 -3.46
CA ALA A 20 12.37 -3.62 -4.49
C ALA A 20 12.12 -2.23 -5.11
N ASN A 21 12.12 -1.17 -4.30
CA ASN A 21 12.02 0.20 -4.81
C ASN A 21 13.22 0.58 -5.68
N HIS A 22 14.45 0.25 -5.25
CA HIS A 22 15.64 0.47 -6.08
C HIS A 22 15.66 -0.33 -7.38
N ILE A 23 14.99 -1.50 -7.43
CA ILE A 23 14.81 -2.26 -8.66
C ILE A 23 13.88 -1.50 -9.62
N LEU A 24 12.71 -1.05 -9.13
CA LEU A 24 11.73 -0.32 -9.94
C LEU A 24 12.23 1.04 -10.43
N ASP A 25 12.97 1.76 -9.59
CA ASP A 25 13.55 3.07 -9.93
C ASP A 25 14.83 2.95 -10.78
N GLY A 26 15.30 1.73 -11.08
CA GLY A 26 16.53 1.49 -11.84
C GLY A 26 17.83 1.76 -11.07
N GLY A 27 17.76 2.02 -9.76
CA GLY A 27 18.92 2.27 -8.89
C GLY A 27 19.84 1.06 -8.67
N CYS A 28 19.43 -0.15 -9.09
CA CYS A 28 20.24 -1.36 -9.07
C CYS A 28 20.09 -2.15 -10.38
N PHE A 29 20.78 -1.71 -11.45
CA PHE A 29 20.69 -2.25 -12.81
C PHE A 29 20.72 -3.79 -12.88
N ASP A 30 21.76 -4.45 -12.34
CA ASP A 30 21.91 -5.91 -12.42
C ASP A 30 20.73 -6.68 -11.78
N LYS A 31 20.23 -6.18 -10.64
CA LYS A 31 19.09 -6.79 -9.94
C LYS A 31 17.79 -6.50 -10.69
N ALA A 32 17.65 -5.31 -11.28
CA ALA A 32 16.46 -4.94 -12.03
C ALA A 32 16.31 -5.78 -13.30
N ILE A 33 17.38 -5.92 -14.09
CA ILE A 33 17.41 -6.80 -15.26
C ILE A 33 17.02 -8.22 -14.85
N ARG A 34 17.64 -8.77 -13.81
CA ARG A 34 17.32 -10.14 -13.37
C ARG A 34 15.86 -10.28 -12.92
N ALA A 35 15.37 -9.38 -12.07
CA ALA A 35 14.00 -9.42 -11.55
C ALA A 35 12.96 -9.44 -12.67
N HIS A 36 13.09 -8.51 -13.63
CA HIS A 36 12.15 -8.41 -14.75
C HIS A 36 12.22 -9.63 -15.67
N LEU A 37 13.42 -10.16 -15.94
CA LEU A 37 13.58 -11.38 -16.74
C LEU A 37 12.99 -12.62 -16.06
N LEU A 38 13.09 -12.75 -14.73
CA LEU A 38 12.51 -13.87 -13.98
C LEU A 38 10.98 -13.80 -13.97
N ILE A 39 10.40 -12.61 -13.76
CA ILE A 39 8.96 -12.40 -13.83
C ILE A 39 8.45 -12.72 -15.23
N ASP A 40 9.16 -12.28 -16.26
CA ASP A 40 8.78 -12.55 -17.65
C ASP A 40 8.89 -14.03 -18.01
N ALA A 41 9.90 -14.74 -17.48
CA ALA A 41 9.98 -16.19 -17.58
C ALA A 41 8.78 -16.89 -16.91
N ALA A 42 8.33 -16.39 -15.76
CA ALA A 42 7.12 -16.90 -15.10
C ALA A 42 5.85 -16.64 -15.93
N ILE A 43 5.74 -15.48 -16.62
CA ILE A 43 4.63 -15.22 -17.57
C ILE A 43 4.65 -16.23 -18.71
N TYR A 44 5.81 -16.46 -19.32
CA TYR A 44 5.95 -17.49 -20.36
C TYR A 44 5.55 -18.87 -19.85
N GLN A 45 6.05 -19.29 -18.69
CA GLN A 45 5.68 -20.60 -18.12
C GLN A 45 4.19 -20.70 -17.81
N HIS A 46 3.57 -19.63 -17.29
CA HIS A 46 2.13 -19.59 -17.06
C HIS A 46 1.34 -19.77 -18.37
N ILE A 47 1.74 -19.09 -19.45
CA ILE A 47 1.11 -19.23 -20.76
C ILE A 47 1.36 -20.63 -21.34
N MET A 48 2.59 -21.16 -21.21
CA MET A 48 2.98 -22.45 -21.76
C MET A 48 2.14 -23.60 -21.21
N LYS A 49 1.76 -23.54 -19.92
CA LYS A 49 0.84 -24.51 -19.28
C LYS A 49 -0.50 -24.65 -20.01
N HIS A 50 -0.93 -23.63 -20.74
CA HIS A 50 -2.25 -23.59 -21.38
C HIS A 50 -2.19 -23.56 -22.92
N ALA A 51 -1.05 -23.22 -23.50
CA ALA A 51 -0.90 -22.97 -24.94
C ALA A 51 -0.17 -24.08 -25.72
N PHE A 52 0.53 -25.00 -25.05
CA PHE A 52 1.35 -26.03 -25.70
C PHE A 52 1.10 -27.42 -25.13
N THR A 53 1.35 -28.46 -25.93
CA THR A 53 1.28 -29.85 -25.49
C THR A 53 2.61 -30.33 -24.91
N GLU A 54 2.61 -31.37 -24.09
CA GLU A 54 3.85 -31.96 -23.53
C GLU A 54 4.81 -32.46 -24.63
N GLU A 55 4.28 -32.89 -25.77
CA GLU A 55 5.09 -33.30 -26.94
C GLU A 55 5.87 -32.11 -27.53
N GLU A 56 5.19 -30.99 -27.78
CA GLU A 56 5.81 -29.75 -28.27
C GLU A 56 6.85 -29.19 -27.28
N LEU A 57 6.56 -29.28 -25.98
CA LEU A 57 7.50 -28.91 -24.91
C LEU A 57 8.73 -29.83 -24.89
N GLY A 58 8.55 -31.12 -25.18
CA GLY A 58 9.64 -32.10 -25.32
C GLY A 58 10.55 -31.81 -26.50
N GLU A 59 9.98 -31.45 -27.65
CA GLU A 59 10.74 -31.02 -28.84
C GLU A 59 11.57 -29.77 -28.56
N MET A 60 10.97 -28.76 -27.92
CA MET A 60 11.69 -27.53 -27.54
C MET A 60 12.81 -27.82 -26.54
N ARG A 61 12.60 -28.72 -25.57
CA ARG A 61 13.65 -29.13 -24.62
C ARG A 61 14.83 -29.78 -25.35
N THR A 62 14.54 -30.67 -26.29
CA THR A 62 15.55 -31.32 -27.13
C THR A 62 16.33 -30.30 -27.97
N PHE A 63 15.64 -29.29 -28.52
CA PHE A 63 16.29 -28.18 -29.22
C PHE A 63 17.20 -27.36 -28.29
N MET A 64 16.72 -27.02 -27.10
CA MET A 64 17.51 -26.26 -26.11
C MET A 64 18.75 -27.01 -25.62
N GLU A 65 18.67 -28.34 -25.44
CA GLU A 65 19.82 -29.19 -25.10
C GLU A 65 20.85 -29.21 -26.25
N LYS A 66 20.40 -29.33 -27.51
CA LYS A 66 21.28 -29.20 -28.68
C LYS A 66 21.97 -27.84 -28.77
N VAL A 67 21.26 -26.75 -28.43
CA VAL A 67 21.82 -25.40 -28.38
C VAL A 67 22.87 -25.29 -27.26
N ALA A 68 22.59 -25.85 -26.08
CA ALA A 68 23.48 -25.81 -24.92
C ALA A 68 24.79 -26.59 -25.13
N ASP A 69 24.73 -27.73 -25.85
CA ASP A 69 25.87 -28.63 -26.05
C ASP A 69 26.76 -28.27 -27.28
N GLY A 70 26.29 -27.41 -28.19
CA GLY A 70 26.62 -27.57 -29.61
C GLY A 70 27.37 -26.48 -30.38
N LYS A 71 27.90 -25.40 -29.79
CA LYS A 71 28.55 -24.30 -30.57
C LYS A 71 27.65 -23.68 -31.66
N MET A 72 26.33 -23.78 -31.52
CA MET A 72 25.38 -23.12 -32.42
C MET A 72 25.39 -21.62 -32.14
N GLY A 73 25.64 -20.81 -33.17
CA GLY A 73 25.65 -19.34 -33.05
C GLY A 73 24.27 -18.76 -32.77
N ALA A 74 24.17 -17.48 -32.43
CA ALA A 74 22.92 -16.82 -32.01
C ALA A 74 21.83 -16.64 -33.10
N ARG A 75 21.94 -17.33 -34.24
CA ARG A 75 21.14 -17.12 -35.46
C ARG A 75 20.60 -18.43 -36.09
N HIS A 76 20.39 -19.48 -35.31
CA HIS A 76 19.77 -20.71 -35.83
C HIS A 76 18.25 -20.66 -35.75
N THR A 77 17.60 -21.14 -36.82
CA THR A 77 16.14 -21.26 -36.96
C THR A 77 15.79 -22.74 -37.07
N ASP A 78 14.93 -23.23 -36.18
CA ASP A 78 14.38 -24.59 -36.19
C ASP A 78 12.84 -24.49 -36.31
N PRO A 79 12.16 -25.39 -37.01
CA PRO A 79 10.70 -25.41 -37.08
C PRO A 79 10.01 -25.29 -35.71
N VAL A 80 10.56 -25.91 -34.66
CA VAL A 80 10.00 -25.81 -33.31
C VAL A 80 10.08 -24.38 -32.74
N VAL A 81 11.12 -23.63 -33.10
CA VAL A 81 11.28 -22.22 -32.69
C VAL A 81 10.26 -21.33 -33.39
N ALA A 82 10.06 -21.53 -34.69
CA ALA A 82 9.06 -20.78 -35.46
C ALA A 82 7.63 -21.06 -34.97
N LEU A 83 7.34 -22.32 -34.61
CA LEU A 83 6.06 -22.71 -34.01
C LEU A 83 5.79 -21.97 -32.69
N PHE A 84 6.79 -21.93 -31.80
CA PHE A 84 6.68 -21.26 -30.51
C PHE A 84 6.53 -19.74 -30.69
N GLU A 85 7.32 -19.14 -31.59
CA GLU A 85 7.24 -17.72 -31.91
C GLU A 85 5.82 -17.33 -32.35
N GLN A 86 5.27 -18.04 -33.34
CA GLN A 86 3.91 -17.79 -33.83
C GLN A 86 2.86 -17.97 -32.71
N ARG A 87 2.96 -19.05 -31.93
CA ARG A 87 1.94 -19.35 -30.91
C ARG A 87 1.96 -18.38 -29.73
N PHE A 88 3.14 -17.90 -29.33
CA PHE A 88 3.23 -16.84 -28.34
C PHE A 88 2.66 -15.54 -28.87
N GLU A 89 2.97 -15.15 -30.12
CA GLU A 89 2.42 -13.94 -30.72
C GLU A 89 0.88 -13.97 -30.76
N GLU A 90 0.29 -15.07 -31.25
CA GLU A 90 -1.15 -15.28 -31.26
C GLU A 90 -1.76 -15.25 -29.85
N THR A 91 -1.09 -15.87 -28.87
CA THR A 91 -1.58 -15.95 -27.50
C THR A 91 -1.53 -14.59 -26.80
N PHE A 92 -0.43 -13.86 -26.90
CA PHE A 92 -0.32 -12.52 -26.32
C PHE A 92 -1.30 -11.54 -26.96
N LYS A 93 -1.53 -11.63 -28.27
CA LYS A 93 -2.56 -10.85 -28.95
C LYS A 93 -3.95 -11.15 -28.40
N ARG A 94 -4.33 -12.42 -28.31
CA ARG A 94 -5.61 -12.85 -27.73
C ARG A 94 -5.77 -12.40 -26.28
N LEU A 95 -4.70 -12.47 -25.48
CA LEU A 95 -4.73 -12.00 -24.09
C LEU A 95 -4.94 -10.50 -24.02
N ALA A 96 -4.24 -9.70 -24.83
CA ALA A 96 -4.43 -8.25 -24.87
C ALA A 96 -5.86 -7.86 -25.29
N GLU A 97 -6.45 -8.59 -26.24
CA GLU A 97 -7.85 -8.39 -26.67
C GLU A 97 -8.87 -8.91 -25.63
N GLY A 98 -8.42 -9.73 -24.68
CA GLY A 98 -9.26 -10.36 -23.65
C GLY A 98 -9.74 -9.41 -22.54
N GLY A 99 -9.13 -8.24 -22.39
CA GLY A 99 -9.54 -7.21 -21.43
C GLY A 99 -8.41 -6.26 -21.04
N ARG A 100 -8.74 -5.16 -20.37
CA ARG A 100 -7.77 -4.10 -20.01
C ARG A 100 -6.67 -4.56 -19.04
N THR A 101 -7.01 -5.41 -18.07
CA THR A 101 -6.04 -5.95 -17.10
C THR A 101 -5.04 -6.90 -17.77
N PRO A 102 -5.47 -7.91 -18.55
CA PRO A 102 -4.57 -8.68 -19.41
C PRO A 102 -3.69 -7.81 -20.32
N ALA A 103 -4.28 -6.83 -21.01
CA ALA A 103 -3.56 -5.92 -21.91
C ALA A 103 -2.42 -5.16 -21.20
N LEU A 104 -2.61 -4.74 -19.94
CA LEU A 104 -1.55 -4.12 -19.15
C LEU A 104 -0.36 -5.05 -18.91
N TRP A 105 -0.60 -6.33 -18.61
CA TRP A 105 0.47 -7.30 -18.37
C TRP A 105 1.14 -7.76 -19.67
N VAL A 106 0.42 -7.78 -20.79
CA VAL A 106 1.02 -7.92 -22.13
C VAL A 106 1.88 -6.69 -22.47
N GLN A 107 1.44 -5.48 -22.13
CA GLN A 107 2.23 -4.26 -22.28
C GLN A 107 3.49 -4.28 -21.40
N TYR A 108 3.43 -4.88 -20.20
CA TYR A 108 4.61 -5.13 -19.38
C TYR A 108 5.57 -6.13 -20.01
N HIS A 109 5.06 -7.28 -20.47
CA HIS A 109 5.84 -8.26 -21.22
C HIS A 109 6.56 -7.60 -22.41
N TYR A 110 5.84 -6.78 -23.20
CA TYR A 110 6.41 -6.02 -24.30
C TYR A 110 7.60 -5.15 -23.85
N MET A 111 7.48 -4.42 -22.74
CA MET A 111 8.60 -3.61 -22.22
C MET A 111 9.83 -4.46 -21.87
N VAL A 112 9.63 -5.66 -21.31
CA VAL A 112 10.73 -6.60 -21.01
C VAL A 112 11.31 -7.20 -22.30
N ASP A 113 10.49 -7.47 -23.32
CA ASP A 113 10.97 -7.92 -24.63
C ASP A 113 11.84 -6.85 -25.32
N VAL A 114 11.46 -5.56 -25.24
CA VAL A 114 12.29 -4.47 -25.78
C VAL A 114 13.70 -4.51 -25.20
N ILE A 115 13.84 -4.68 -23.88
CA ILE A 115 15.17 -4.73 -23.26
C ILE A 115 15.93 -6.00 -23.63
N LYS A 116 15.25 -7.15 -23.77
CA LYS A 116 15.87 -8.40 -24.24
C LYS A 116 16.43 -8.24 -25.65
N VAL A 117 15.66 -7.67 -26.58
CA VAL A 117 16.09 -7.40 -27.95
C VAL A 117 17.26 -6.42 -27.96
N PHE A 118 17.19 -5.35 -27.17
CA PHE A 118 18.27 -4.38 -27.07
C PHE A 118 19.58 -5.01 -26.56
N ILE A 119 19.51 -5.79 -25.48
CA ILE A 119 20.65 -6.56 -24.95
C ILE A 119 21.20 -7.52 -26.01
N ARG A 120 20.33 -8.23 -26.72
CA ARG A 120 20.74 -9.16 -27.79
C ARG A 120 21.49 -8.43 -28.90
N THR A 121 20.98 -7.30 -29.39
CA THR A 121 21.62 -6.54 -30.48
C THR A 121 23.00 -6.04 -30.09
N GLU A 122 23.16 -5.60 -28.85
CA GLU A 122 24.44 -5.12 -28.30
C GLU A 122 25.44 -6.26 -28.10
N ARG A 123 24.98 -7.38 -27.54
CA ARG A 123 25.82 -8.56 -27.35
C ARG A 123 26.34 -9.11 -28.67
N LEU A 124 25.53 -9.04 -29.73
CA LEU A 124 25.85 -9.48 -31.08
C LEU A 124 26.57 -8.44 -31.95
N ALA A 125 26.82 -7.24 -31.42
CA ALA A 125 27.35 -6.11 -32.19
C ALA A 125 26.54 -5.83 -33.47
N ASP A 126 25.22 -5.96 -33.42
CA ASP A 126 24.29 -5.67 -34.52
C ASP A 126 23.85 -4.20 -34.48
N HIS A 127 24.56 -3.38 -35.25
CA HIS A 127 24.34 -1.92 -35.28
C HIS A 127 22.94 -1.56 -35.80
N ASN A 128 22.47 -2.26 -36.84
CA ASN A 128 21.17 -1.98 -37.44
C ASN A 128 20.04 -2.42 -36.50
N GLY A 129 20.18 -3.58 -35.87
CA GLY A 129 19.27 -4.05 -34.83
C GLY A 129 19.18 -3.09 -33.64
N HIS A 130 20.33 -2.58 -33.17
CA HIS A 130 20.40 -1.58 -32.10
C HIS A 130 19.60 -0.31 -32.44
N LEU A 131 19.84 0.30 -33.61
CA LEU A 131 19.12 1.50 -34.03
C LEU A 131 17.62 1.23 -34.26
N CYS A 132 17.29 0.09 -34.87
CA CYS A 132 15.91 -0.31 -35.12
C CYS A 132 15.14 -0.49 -33.81
N CYS A 133 15.73 -1.15 -32.80
CA CYS A 133 15.11 -1.34 -31.49
C CYS A 133 14.82 0.00 -30.81
N ILE A 134 15.74 0.96 -30.88
CA ILE A 134 15.54 2.30 -30.31
C ILE A 134 14.36 2.99 -31.01
N VAL A 135 14.40 3.08 -32.34
CA VAL A 135 13.42 3.85 -33.12
C VAL A 135 12.02 3.24 -33.07
N SER A 136 11.92 1.91 -33.20
CA SER A 136 10.62 1.24 -33.34
C SER A 136 9.97 0.86 -32.01
N ARG A 137 10.71 0.87 -30.89
CA ARG A 137 10.22 0.37 -29.60
C ARG A 137 10.56 1.29 -28.41
N MET A 138 11.84 1.61 -28.19
CA MET A 138 12.25 2.32 -26.96
C MET A 138 11.77 3.78 -26.91
N LEU A 139 11.78 4.48 -28.05
CA LEU A 139 11.31 5.86 -28.14
C LEU A 139 9.84 6.03 -27.71
N ASP A 140 9.00 5.05 -28.07
CA ASP A 140 7.59 5.01 -27.69
C ASP A 140 7.48 4.89 -26.15
N ILE A 141 8.21 3.95 -25.54
CA ILE A 141 8.22 3.75 -24.08
C ILE A 141 8.74 4.99 -23.34
N PHE A 142 9.83 5.60 -23.80
CA PHE A 142 10.39 6.81 -23.16
C PHE A 142 9.41 7.98 -23.20
N ALA A 143 8.70 8.18 -24.32
CA ALA A 143 7.68 9.20 -24.43
C ALA A 143 6.49 8.93 -23.52
N ALA A 144 5.98 7.69 -23.53
CA ALA A 144 4.83 7.26 -22.74
C ALA A 144 5.07 7.39 -21.22
N ALA A 145 6.27 7.02 -20.76
CA ALA A 145 6.68 7.11 -19.36
C ALA A 145 6.99 8.56 -18.89
N GLY A 146 7.00 9.54 -19.79
CA GLY A 146 7.32 10.94 -19.48
C GLY A 146 8.83 11.24 -19.38
N HIS A 147 9.68 10.34 -19.87
CA HIS A 147 11.13 10.53 -19.95
C HIS A 147 11.52 11.33 -21.21
N HIS A 148 10.95 12.53 -21.35
CA HIS A 148 11.04 13.36 -22.56
C HIS A 148 12.48 13.68 -23.01
N GLN A 149 13.40 13.86 -22.06
CA GLN A 149 14.81 14.13 -22.39
C GLN A 149 15.50 12.91 -22.98
N TYR A 150 15.22 11.72 -22.46
CA TYR A 150 15.72 10.46 -23.03
C TYR A 150 15.11 10.22 -24.41
N ALA A 151 13.81 10.44 -24.58
CA ALA A 151 13.14 10.34 -25.88
C ALA A 151 13.79 11.24 -26.93
N LYS A 152 14.04 12.53 -26.60
CA LYS A 152 14.70 13.48 -27.51
C LYS A 152 16.15 13.14 -27.79
N GLY A 153 16.91 12.81 -26.74
CA GLY A 153 18.33 12.46 -26.85
C GLY A 153 18.54 11.22 -27.71
N ALA A 154 17.76 10.16 -27.46
CA ALA A 154 17.79 8.94 -28.27
C ALA A 154 17.38 9.20 -29.72
N ARG A 155 16.38 10.07 -29.95
CA ARG A 155 15.97 10.45 -31.30
C ARG A 155 17.06 11.22 -32.05
N LEU A 156 17.71 12.19 -31.39
CA LEU A 156 18.87 12.90 -31.94
C LEU A 156 20.01 11.94 -32.25
N TYR A 157 20.30 11.02 -31.33
CA TYR A 157 21.29 9.97 -31.51
C TYR A 157 21.00 9.16 -32.78
N CYS A 158 19.78 8.65 -32.96
CA CYS A 158 19.41 7.89 -34.16
C CYS A 158 19.52 8.72 -35.45
N GLN A 159 19.14 10.00 -35.41
CA GLN A 159 19.29 10.91 -36.55
C GLN A 159 20.76 11.11 -36.93
N LEU A 160 21.63 11.36 -35.95
CA LEU A 160 23.07 11.50 -36.18
C LEU A 160 23.67 10.21 -36.71
N MET A 161 23.32 9.06 -36.13
CA MET A 161 23.79 7.75 -36.61
C MET A 161 23.36 7.50 -38.05
N LYS A 162 22.14 7.89 -38.44
CA LYS A 162 21.68 7.78 -39.84
C LYS A 162 22.38 8.77 -40.77
N GLN A 163 22.75 9.96 -40.29
CA GLN A 163 23.54 10.91 -41.09
C GLN A 163 24.96 10.39 -41.39
N LEU A 164 25.57 9.60 -40.48
CA LEU A 164 26.89 8.99 -40.72
C LEU A 164 26.91 8.11 -41.98
N GLU A 165 25.79 7.47 -42.32
CA GLU A 165 25.63 6.68 -43.56
C GLU A 165 25.75 7.56 -44.81
N THR A 166 25.28 8.80 -44.73
CA THR A 166 25.16 9.70 -45.89
C THR A 166 26.34 10.65 -46.07
N LEU A 167 27.11 10.91 -45.01
CA LEU A 167 28.19 11.91 -45.01
C LEU A 167 29.54 11.27 -45.39
N PRO A 168 30.17 11.68 -46.52
CA PRO A 168 31.42 11.07 -46.98
C PRO A 168 32.56 11.08 -45.96
N ALA A 169 32.63 12.12 -45.12
CA ALA A 169 33.66 12.29 -44.09
C ALA A 169 33.63 11.21 -43.00
N TYR A 170 32.52 10.48 -42.83
CA TYR A 170 32.33 9.48 -41.78
C TYR A 170 32.09 8.06 -42.31
N LYS A 171 32.28 7.85 -43.62
CA LYS A 171 32.04 6.56 -44.27
C LYS A 171 32.83 5.41 -43.61
N GLU A 172 34.11 5.62 -43.31
CA GLU A 172 34.96 4.62 -42.65
C GLU A 172 34.48 4.31 -41.23
N THR A 173 34.02 5.32 -40.49
CA THR A 173 33.44 5.13 -39.14
C THR A 173 32.13 4.34 -39.21
N PHE A 174 31.27 4.65 -40.19
CA PHE A 174 30.02 3.93 -40.40
C PHE A 174 30.26 2.46 -40.83
N GLU A 175 31.20 2.22 -41.73
CA GLU A 175 31.66 0.88 -42.10
C GLU A 175 32.22 0.13 -40.87
N SER A 176 32.98 0.81 -40.01
CA SER A 176 33.50 0.24 -38.78
C SER A 176 32.38 -0.22 -37.82
N PHE A 177 31.30 0.53 -37.72
CA PHE A 177 30.16 0.15 -36.86
C PHE A 177 29.33 -0.99 -37.45
N THR A 178 29.12 -0.99 -38.77
CA THR A 178 28.21 -1.94 -39.45
C THR A 178 28.88 -3.24 -39.87
N ALA A 179 30.10 -3.18 -40.42
CA ALA A 179 30.82 -4.36 -40.91
C ALA A 179 31.68 -5.02 -39.81
N HIS A 180 32.20 -4.23 -38.87
CA HIS A 180 33.10 -4.73 -37.83
C HIS A 180 32.47 -4.75 -36.43
N GLY A 181 31.30 -4.14 -36.25
CA GLY A 181 30.61 -4.12 -34.95
C GLY A 181 31.31 -3.26 -33.90
N ASN A 182 32.16 -2.31 -34.30
CA ASN A 182 32.99 -1.54 -33.38
C ASN A 182 32.24 -0.46 -32.56
N HIS A 183 30.90 -0.44 -32.63
CA HIS A 183 30.08 0.40 -31.75
C HIS A 183 29.95 -0.19 -30.33
N VAL A 184 30.32 -1.46 -30.13
CA VAL A 184 30.37 -2.13 -28.81
C VAL A 184 31.80 -2.53 -28.46
N VAL A 185 32.06 -2.74 -27.16
CA VAL A 185 33.34 -3.25 -26.67
C VAL A 185 33.29 -4.78 -26.58
N ARG A 186 34.30 -5.47 -27.09
CA ARG A 186 34.42 -6.94 -27.05
C ARG A 186 35.68 -7.37 -26.29
N TYR A 187 35.50 -8.23 -25.29
CA TYR A 187 36.60 -8.83 -24.52
C TYR A 187 37.07 -10.19 -25.05
N SER A 188 36.31 -10.79 -25.96
CA SER A 188 36.62 -12.07 -26.59
C SER A 188 36.10 -12.12 -28.02
N SER A 189 36.63 -13.05 -28.82
CA SER A 189 36.20 -13.29 -30.20
C SER A 189 34.82 -13.97 -30.31
N HIS A 190 34.16 -14.30 -29.19
CA HIS A 190 32.85 -14.93 -29.20
C HIS A 190 31.77 -13.95 -29.66
N ASP A 191 30.78 -14.41 -30.42
CA ASP A 191 29.78 -13.53 -31.03
C ASP A 191 28.86 -12.83 -30.03
N TRP A 192 28.65 -13.40 -28.84
CA TRP A 192 27.83 -12.80 -27.75
C TRP A 192 28.66 -11.93 -26.77
N SER A 193 29.86 -11.49 -27.16
CA SER A 193 30.79 -10.80 -26.25
C SER A 193 30.65 -9.27 -26.19
N GLY A 194 29.78 -8.68 -27.02
CA GLY A 194 29.58 -7.24 -27.08
C GLY A 194 29.08 -6.66 -25.76
N THR A 195 29.60 -5.50 -25.36
CA THR A 195 29.22 -4.80 -24.13
C THR A 195 29.21 -3.30 -24.39
N TRP A 196 28.22 -2.58 -23.84
CA TRP A 196 28.17 -1.12 -23.91
C TRP A 196 29.46 -0.48 -23.37
N CYS A 197 29.91 0.57 -24.05
CA CYS A 197 31.11 1.32 -23.65
C CYS A 197 31.03 1.84 -22.22
N ASP A 198 29.87 2.35 -21.79
CA ASP A 198 29.69 2.89 -20.44
C ASP A 198 29.79 1.81 -19.35
N ILE A 199 29.14 0.66 -19.57
CA ILE A 199 29.25 -0.50 -18.66
C ILE A 199 30.70 -1.01 -18.61
N CYS A 200 31.39 -1.03 -19.74
CA CYS A 200 32.81 -1.38 -19.80
C CYS A 200 33.68 -0.42 -18.97
N ILE A 201 33.45 0.89 -19.08
CA ILE A 201 34.15 1.90 -18.29
C ILE A 201 33.85 1.70 -16.79
N GLU A 202 32.60 1.45 -16.43
CA GLU A 202 32.20 1.26 -15.04
C GLU A 202 32.83 -0.01 -14.42
N GLN A 203 32.73 -1.13 -15.12
CA GLN A 203 33.18 -2.44 -14.62
C GLN A 203 34.71 -2.58 -14.61
N THR A 204 35.42 -1.85 -15.46
CA THR A 204 36.88 -1.93 -15.58
C THR A 204 37.56 -0.72 -14.94
N LEU A 205 37.38 0.47 -15.48
CA LEU A 205 38.11 1.67 -15.04
C LEU A 205 37.59 2.19 -13.70
N MET A 206 36.28 2.37 -13.54
CA MET A 206 35.72 2.94 -12.31
C MET A 206 35.83 1.96 -11.14
N LYS A 207 35.68 0.66 -11.37
CA LYS A 207 35.87 -0.36 -10.34
C LYS A 207 37.30 -0.31 -9.77
N SER A 208 38.33 -0.25 -10.62
CA SER A 208 39.73 -0.11 -10.19
C SER A 208 40.04 1.24 -9.54
N ALA A 209 39.38 2.32 -9.96
CA ALA A 209 39.50 3.62 -9.30
C ALA A 209 38.80 3.67 -7.93
N LYS A 210 37.76 2.84 -7.73
CA LYS A 210 36.96 2.78 -6.50
C LYS A 210 37.37 1.71 -5.50
N SER A 211 38.23 0.78 -5.89
CA SER A 211 38.76 -0.26 -5.01
C SER A 211 39.75 0.30 -3.98
N GLU A 212 40.06 -0.52 -2.97
CA GLU A 212 41.05 -0.19 -1.94
C GLU A 212 42.44 -0.05 -2.60
N GLY A 213 43.08 1.12 -2.42
CA GLY A 213 44.30 1.48 -3.17
C GLY A 213 44.06 2.19 -4.52
N GLY A 214 42.81 2.47 -4.89
CA GLY A 214 42.43 3.28 -6.05
C GLY A 214 42.27 4.77 -5.74
N LEU A 215 41.94 5.57 -6.76
CA LEU A 215 41.85 7.04 -6.69
C LEU A 215 40.90 7.57 -5.60
N SER A 216 39.81 6.88 -5.32
CA SER A 216 38.71 7.43 -4.49
C SER A 216 38.75 7.03 -3.01
N ARG A 217 39.66 6.14 -2.60
CA ARG A 217 39.74 5.60 -1.22
C ARG A 217 41.18 5.56 -0.69
N GLY A 218 41.34 5.71 0.63
CA GLY A 218 42.66 5.64 1.29
C GLY A 218 43.55 6.88 1.07
N ARG A 219 44.87 6.69 1.17
CA ARG A 219 45.88 7.78 1.11
C ARG A 219 45.93 8.53 -0.24
N MET A 220 45.32 7.96 -1.29
CA MET A 220 45.31 8.55 -2.63
C MET A 220 44.31 9.69 -2.79
N ARG A 221 43.23 9.73 -1.98
CA ARG A 221 42.11 10.68 -2.09
C ARG A 221 42.52 12.17 -2.03
N HIS A 222 43.66 12.48 -1.40
CA HIS A 222 44.12 13.84 -1.14
C HIS A 222 45.56 14.11 -1.65
N SER A 223 46.11 13.25 -2.52
CA SER A 223 47.50 13.35 -2.97
C SER A 223 47.59 13.46 -4.49
N ASP A 224 47.89 14.65 -5.00
CA ASP A 224 48.10 14.89 -6.44
C ASP A 224 49.29 14.12 -7.01
N SER A 225 50.34 13.91 -6.22
CA SER A 225 51.45 13.06 -6.61
C SER A 225 51.05 11.58 -6.68
N GLY A 226 50.17 11.14 -5.76
CA GLY A 226 49.52 9.84 -5.80
C GLY A 226 48.66 9.66 -7.06
N HIS A 227 47.81 10.63 -7.37
CA HIS A 227 46.98 10.62 -8.59
C HIS A 227 47.84 10.51 -9.85
N LYS A 228 48.90 11.33 -9.98
CA LYS A 228 49.82 11.26 -11.12
C LYS A 228 50.51 9.90 -11.23
N CYS A 229 51.03 9.37 -10.13
CA CYS A 229 51.68 8.07 -10.12
C CYS A 229 50.71 6.95 -10.53
N TRP A 230 49.48 6.97 -10.02
CA TRP A 230 48.45 5.99 -10.37
C TRP A 230 48.06 6.06 -11.85
N VAL A 231 47.82 7.27 -12.38
CA VAL A 231 47.49 7.46 -13.80
C VAL A 231 48.64 6.99 -14.71
N LEU A 232 49.89 7.32 -14.37
CA LEU A 232 51.06 6.93 -15.16
C LEU A 232 51.35 5.43 -15.10
N THR A 233 50.98 4.75 -14.00
CA THR A 233 51.27 3.33 -13.80
C THR A 233 50.09 2.40 -14.11
N LEU A 234 48.87 2.93 -14.31
CA LEU A 234 47.65 2.16 -14.54
C LEU A 234 47.79 1.13 -15.67
N ASN A 235 48.35 1.55 -16.81
CA ASN A 235 48.54 0.67 -17.96
C ASN A 235 49.53 -0.47 -17.67
N HIS A 236 50.57 -0.21 -16.88
CA HIS A 236 51.54 -1.22 -16.49
C HIS A 236 50.94 -2.23 -15.49
N PHE A 237 50.24 -1.74 -14.47
CA PHE A 237 49.56 -2.61 -13.50
C PHE A 237 48.40 -3.40 -14.12
N SER A 238 47.66 -2.81 -15.08
CA SER A 238 46.63 -3.54 -15.82
C SER A 238 47.22 -4.72 -16.61
N ASN A 239 48.39 -4.54 -17.23
CA ASN A 239 49.07 -5.60 -17.97
C ASN A 239 49.58 -6.70 -17.03
N VAL A 240 50.12 -6.33 -15.87
CA VAL A 240 50.52 -7.28 -14.82
C VAL A 240 49.32 -8.07 -14.29
N ASN A 241 48.21 -7.39 -13.96
CA ASN A 241 46.97 -8.02 -13.51
C ASN A 241 46.41 -8.96 -14.58
N GLN A 242 46.40 -8.55 -15.85
CA GLN A 242 45.95 -9.38 -16.96
C GLN A 242 46.78 -10.67 -17.07
N ARG A 243 48.11 -10.59 -16.96
CA ARG A 243 48.99 -11.78 -16.98
C ARG A 243 48.78 -12.67 -15.75
N MET A 244 48.53 -12.09 -14.58
CA MET A 244 48.18 -12.86 -13.37
C MET A 244 46.84 -13.57 -13.55
N GLU A 245 45.81 -12.89 -14.07
CA GLU A 245 44.50 -13.47 -14.36
C GLU A 245 44.57 -14.57 -15.43
N GLU A 246 45.37 -14.40 -16.48
CA GLU A 246 45.60 -15.44 -17.51
C GLU A 246 46.18 -16.73 -16.91
N SER A 247 47.04 -16.62 -15.89
CA SER A 247 47.58 -17.77 -15.15
C SER A 247 46.52 -18.45 -14.26
N VAL A 248 45.55 -17.68 -13.73
CA VAL A 248 44.43 -18.17 -12.90
C VAL A 248 43.29 -18.76 -13.77
N LYS A 249 43.10 -18.29 -15.00
CA LYS A 249 42.04 -18.72 -15.94
C LYS A 249 42.05 -20.22 -16.30
N LYS A 250 43.13 -20.97 -16.01
CA LYS A 250 43.14 -22.45 -16.12
C LYS A 250 42.06 -23.15 -15.27
N HIS A 251 41.45 -22.46 -14.30
CA HIS A 251 40.39 -22.98 -13.42
C HIS A 251 39.15 -22.06 -13.37
N ALA A 252 38.84 -21.34 -14.44
CA ALA A 252 37.77 -20.33 -14.41
C ALA A 252 36.43 -20.93 -13.93
N PRO A 253 35.81 -20.38 -12.87
CA PRO A 253 34.48 -20.80 -12.44
C PRO A 253 33.45 -20.48 -13.52
N LEU A 254 32.33 -21.23 -13.55
CA LEU A 254 31.17 -20.89 -14.37
C LEU A 254 30.77 -19.42 -14.16
N HIS A 255 30.20 -18.79 -15.19
CA HIS A 255 29.61 -17.46 -15.07
C HIS A 255 28.75 -17.39 -13.80
N ARG A 256 28.82 -16.29 -13.04
CA ARG A 256 28.17 -16.17 -11.72
C ARG A 256 26.70 -16.60 -11.75
N ASP A 257 26.01 -16.29 -12.85
CA ASP A 257 24.60 -16.60 -13.06
C ASP A 257 24.32 -18.07 -13.34
N LEU A 258 25.30 -18.82 -13.84
CA LEU A 258 25.26 -20.26 -14.09
C LEU A 258 25.77 -21.07 -12.87
N GLY A 259 26.08 -20.41 -11.76
CA GLY A 259 26.41 -21.10 -10.52
C GLY A 259 25.19 -21.83 -9.95
N LYS A 260 25.37 -23.08 -9.49
CA LYS A 260 24.30 -23.94 -8.94
C LYS A 260 23.41 -23.21 -7.91
N THR A 261 24.02 -22.42 -7.02
CA THR A 261 23.29 -21.64 -6.01
C THR A 261 22.41 -20.57 -6.62
N GLN A 262 22.87 -19.89 -7.68
CA GLN A 262 22.12 -18.84 -8.34
C GLN A 262 20.98 -19.44 -9.18
N MET A 263 21.23 -20.53 -9.91
CA MET A 263 20.19 -21.26 -10.64
C MET A 263 19.06 -21.74 -9.72
N LYS A 264 19.42 -22.26 -8.53
CA LYS A 264 18.44 -22.66 -7.52
C LYS A 264 17.58 -21.47 -7.06
N ARG A 265 18.19 -20.32 -6.76
CA ARG A 265 17.46 -19.11 -6.36
C ARG A 265 16.56 -18.57 -7.47
N ASP A 266 17.03 -18.62 -8.71
CA ASP A 266 16.26 -18.17 -9.87
C ASP A 266 15.04 -19.07 -10.10
N ALA A 267 15.18 -20.40 -9.92
CA ALA A 267 14.06 -21.34 -9.95
C ALA A 267 13.05 -21.08 -8.82
N GLU A 268 13.53 -20.92 -7.57
CA GLU A 268 12.67 -20.58 -6.42
C GLU A 268 11.93 -19.23 -6.64
N ALA A 269 12.58 -18.25 -7.27
CA ALA A 269 11.97 -16.98 -7.61
C ALA A 269 10.87 -17.10 -8.68
N ILE A 270 11.08 -17.94 -9.69
CA ILE A 270 10.07 -18.23 -10.71
C ILE A 270 8.88 -18.95 -10.07
N ASP A 271 9.11 -19.91 -9.17
CA ASP A 271 8.04 -20.62 -8.46
C ASP A 271 7.20 -19.65 -7.61
N LEU A 272 7.83 -18.70 -6.90
CA LEU A 272 7.12 -17.66 -6.16
C LEU A 272 6.28 -16.76 -7.07
N ALA A 273 6.80 -16.41 -8.25
CA ALA A 273 6.05 -15.61 -9.22
C ALA A 273 4.87 -16.38 -9.82
N LEU A 274 5.04 -17.68 -10.12
CA LEU A 274 3.96 -18.55 -10.58
C LEU A 274 2.86 -18.69 -9.51
N GLN A 275 3.24 -18.89 -8.25
CA GLN A 275 2.29 -18.92 -7.14
C GLN A 275 1.51 -17.61 -7.04
N TRP A 276 2.18 -16.47 -7.22
CA TRP A 276 1.50 -15.17 -7.25
C TRP A 276 0.51 -15.05 -8.41
N PHE A 277 0.84 -15.56 -9.60
CA PHE A 277 -0.06 -15.59 -10.75
C PHE A 277 -1.24 -16.55 -10.57
N GLU A 278 -1.08 -17.67 -9.86
CA GLU A 278 -2.19 -18.56 -9.51
C GLU A 278 -3.20 -17.88 -8.57
N GLU A 279 -2.73 -17.00 -7.69
CA GLU A 279 -3.58 -16.28 -6.72
C GLU A 279 -4.19 -14.98 -7.26
N ASN A 280 -3.45 -14.25 -8.11
CA ASN A 280 -3.80 -12.90 -8.58
C ASN A 280 -3.98 -12.85 -10.10
N ASN A 281 -4.32 -13.97 -10.74
CA ASN A 281 -4.24 -14.18 -12.19
C ASN A 281 -4.65 -12.94 -13.02
N PRO A 282 -3.68 -12.25 -13.64
CA PRO A 282 -3.96 -11.09 -14.49
C PRO A 282 -4.59 -11.46 -15.83
N PHE A 283 -4.55 -12.75 -16.20
CA PHE A 283 -5.05 -13.32 -17.45
C PHE A 283 -6.36 -14.09 -17.27
N ASP A 284 -7.06 -13.89 -16.15
CA ASP A 284 -8.34 -14.54 -15.84
C ASP A 284 -9.42 -14.18 -16.88
N PRO A 285 -9.98 -15.17 -17.62
CA PRO A 285 -10.99 -14.93 -18.66
C PRO A 285 -12.35 -14.50 -18.12
N ASP A 286 -12.64 -14.79 -16.84
CA ASP A 286 -13.92 -14.47 -16.21
C ASP A 286 -13.96 -13.03 -15.66
N ARG A 287 -12.85 -12.30 -15.78
CA ARG A 287 -12.72 -10.91 -15.32
C ARG A 287 -13.43 -9.94 -16.27
N ASP A 288 -14.01 -8.89 -15.68
CA ASP A 288 -14.62 -7.80 -16.45
C ASP A 288 -13.58 -7.16 -17.39
N LYS A 289 -13.90 -7.14 -18.68
CA LYS A 289 -13.02 -6.73 -19.76
C LYS A 289 -12.82 -5.21 -19.80
N GLU A 290 -13.81 -4.44 -19.34
CA GLU A 290 -13.82 -2.98 -19.38
C GLU A 290 -13.06 -2.35 -18.20
N LEU A 291 -12.78 -3.14 -17.17
CA LEU A 291 -12.18 -2.65 -15.93
C LEU A 291 -10.70 -3.06 -15.82
N LEU A 292 -9.88 -2.09 -15.44
CA LEU A 292 -8.49 -2.28 -15.12
C LEU A 292 -8.35 -2.43 -13.60
N VAL A 293 -7.79 -3.55 -13.15
CA VAL A 293 -7.76 -3.93 -11.73
C VAL A 293 -6.36 -3.76 -11.12
N SER A 294 -6.30 -3.10 -9.98
CA SER A 294 -5.10 -3.01 -9.15
C SER A 294 -5.00 -4.19 -8.19
N PHE A 295 -3.96 -5.00 -8.34
CA PHE A 295 -3.66 -6.09 -7.39
C PHE A 295 -3.02 -5.59 -6.09
N SER A 296 -2.42 -4.39 -6.11
CA SER A 296 -1.84 -3.74 -4.92
C SER A 296 -2.91 -3.17 -3.97
N THR A 297 -3.97 -2.58 -4.54
CA THR A 297 -4.96 -1.80 -3.77
C THR A 297 -6.38 -2.36 -3.84
N GLY A 298 -6.66 -3.26 -4.78
CA GLY A 298 -8.02 -3.77 -5.04
C GLY A 298 -8.94 -2.78 -5.77
N PHE A 299 -8.45 -1.60 -6.16
CA PHE A 299 -9.23 -0.64 -6.94
C PHE A 299 -9.46 -1.13 -8.37
N ARG A 300 -10.62 -0.79 -8.92
CA ARG A 300 -11.00 -1.04 -10.33
C ARG A 300 -11.22 0.30 -11.00
N SER A 301 -10.71 0.49 -12.21
CA SER A 301 -11.02 1.67 -13.02
C SER A 301 -12.48 1.65 -13.45
N THR A 302 -13.13 2.80 -13.47
CA THR A 302 -14.42 3.05 -14.13
C THR A 302 -14.21 3.60 -15.54
N GLY A 303 -15.25 3.59 -16.38
CA GLY A 303 -15.15 4.05 -17.78
C GLY A 303 -14.70 5.51 -17.94
N ASP A 304 -14.90 6.34 -16.91
CA ASP A 304 -14.53 7.76 -16.89
C ASP A 304 -13.12 8.01 -16.32
N ASP A 305 -12.42 6.98 -15.84
CA ASP A 305 -11.10 7.14 -15.23
C ASP A 305 -10.01 7.37 -16.28
N PRO A 306 -9.07 8.31 -16.05
CA PRO A 306 -8.06 8.68 -17.03
C PRO A 306 -6.91 7.67 -17.18
N VAL A 307 -7.01 6.50 -16.54
CA VAL A 307 -5.99 5.44 -16.57
C VAL A 307 -5.94 4.82 -17.94
N ASN A 308 -4.74 4.69 -18.50
CA ASN A 308 -4.51 4.18 -19.85
C ASN A 308 -3.15 3.46 -20.01
N ALA A 309 -2.62 2.92 -18.91
CA ALA A 309 -1.30 2.29 -18.87
C ALA A 309 -1.14 1.05 -19.76
N GLU A 310 -2.24 0.39 -20.09
CA GLU A 310 -2.30 -0.72 -21.02
C GLU A 310 -2.01 -0.31 -22.48
N ARG A 311 -2.15 0.99 -22.80
CA ARG A 311 -1.92 1.56 -24.15
C ARG A 311 -0.60 2.33 -24.24
N ALA A 312 0.36 2.03 -23.37
CA ALA A 312 1.57 2.83 -23.24
C ALA A 312 2.36 2.96 -24.55
N ALA A 313 2.55 1.87 -25.30
CA ALA A 313 3.28 1.91 -26.58
C ALA A 313 2.56 2.78 -27.62
N GLU A 314 1.24 2.68 -27.73
CA GLU A 314 0.42 3.48 -28.65
C GLU A 314 0.53 4.97 -28.36
N ILE A 315 0.32 5.36 -27.10
CA ILE A 315 0.41 6.74 -26.63
C ILE A 315 1.81 7.29 -26.88
N GLY A 316 2.83 6.48 -26.60
CA GLY A 316 4.23 6.81 -26.89
C GLY A 316 4.47 7.14 -28.35
N ARG A 317 3.95 6.31 -29.26
CA ARG A 317 4.06 6.50 -30.70
C ARG A 317 3.36 7.77 -31.19
N GLU A 318 2.14 8.02 -30.72
CA GLU A 318 1.42 9.27 -31.03
C GLU A 318 2.21 10.51 -30.60
N MET A 319 2.89 10.44 -29.44
CA MET A 319 3.76 11.51 -28.96
C MET A 319 5.04 11.66 -29.82
N GLN A 320 5.60 10.56 -30.32
CA GLN A 320 6.76 10.61 -31.21
C GLN A 320 6.42 11.24 -32.57
N ILE A 321 5.26 10.91 -33.15
CA ILE A 321 4.80 11.48 -34.42
C ILE A 321 4.68 13.02 -34.32
N LYS A 322 4.21 13.54 -33.18
CA LYS A 322 4.12 15.00 -32.95
C LYS A 322 5.48 15.71 -32.94
N LEU A 323 6.58 14.99 -32.72
CA LEU A 323 7.94 15.53 -32.77
C LEU A 323 8.55 15.52 -34.18
N ASP A 324 7.88 14.91 -35.15
CA ASP A 324 8.34 14.91 -36.54
C ASP A 324 8.37 16.34 -37.08
N GLY A 325 9.50 16.72 -37.69
CA GLY A 325 9.72 18.08 -38.21
C GLY A 325 9.95 19.16 -37.15
N GLN A 326 10.00 18.82 -35.86
CA GLN A 326 10.26 19.80 -34.79
C GLN A 326 11.73 19.81 -34.35
N SER A 327 12.18 20.96 -33.81
CA SER A 327 13.51 21.08 -33.18
C SER A 327 13.59 20.24 -31.91
N VAL A 328 14.75 19.64 -31.63
CA VAL A 328 15.04 18.92 -30.37
C VAL A 328 14.78 19.77 -29.11
N THR A 329 14.92 21.09 -29.25
CA THR A 329 14.68 22.05 -28.16
C THR A 329 13.20 22.34 -27.91
N SER A 330 12.27 21.88 -28.77
CA SER A 330 10.84 22.15 -28.63
C SER A 330 10.26 21.48 -27.37
N THR A 331 9.37 22.15 -26.65
CA THR A 331 8.75 21.58 -25.45
C THR A 331 7.75 20.49 -25.79
N MET A 332 7.83 19.33 -25.12
CA MET A 332 6.80 18.28 -25.20
C MET A 332 5.65 18.61 -24.24
N GLU A 333 4.42 18.37 -24.68
CA GLU A 333 3.24 18.50 -23.83
C GLU A 333 3.22 17.41 -22.75
N VAL A 334 3.24 17.83 -21.48
CA VAL A 334 3.27 16.92 -20.31
C VAL A 334 1.90 16.29 -20.04
N LYS A 335 0.81 16.87 -20.58
CA LYS A 335 -0.56 16.38 -20.36
C LYS A 335 -0.85 15.03 -21.04
N SER A 336 -0.08 14.65 -22.06
CA SER A 336 -0.31 13.42 -22.85
C SER A 336 0.40 12.16 -22.33
N LYS A 337 1.10 12.23 -21.19
CA LYS A 337 1.77 11.04 -20.63
C LYS A 337 0.77 9.99 -20.15
N VAL A 338 1.22 8.74 -20.12
CA VAL A 338 0.45 7.62 -19.57
C VAL A 338 0.09 7.86 -18.11
N GLN A 339 -1.15 7.52 -17.75
CA GLN A 339 -1.61 7.51 -16.36
C GLN A 339 -1.70 6.07 -15.84
N ALA A 340 -0.97 5.80 -14.76
CA ALA A 340 -0.92 4.49 -14.10
C ALA A 340 -2.12 4.27 -13.14
N LEU A 341 -2.22 3.06 -12.57
CA LEU A 341 -3.29 2.72 -11.62
C LEU A 341 -3.19 3.50 -10.31
N SER A 342 -1.98 3.95 -9.93
CA SER A 342 -1.78 4.88 -8.81
C SER A 342 -2.60 6.15 -8.93
N SER A 343 -3.01 6.47 -10.16
CA SER A 343 -3.88 7.59 -10.46
C SER A 343 -5.35 7.35 -10.04
N LEU A 344 -5.78 6.10 -9.80
CA LEU A 344 -7.10 5.76 -9.24
C LEU A 344 -7.21 6.11 -7.76
N ARG A 345 -6.08 6.23 -7.05
CA ARG A 345 -6.10 6.73 -5.68
C ARG A 345 -6.69 8.13 -5.71
N LYS A 346 -7.76 8.38 -4.94
CA LYS A 346 -8.27 9.73 -4.64
C LYS A 346 -7.25 10.46 -3.77
N ILE A 347 -6.12 10.81 -4.39
CA ILE A 347 -5.12 11.71 -3.84
C ILE A 347 -5.71 13.12 -4.04
N PRO A 348 -5.76 13.97 -3.00
CA PRO A 348 -6.27 15.33 -3.13
C PRO A 348 -5.60 16.03 -4.31
N LYS A 349 -6.43 16.56 -5.22
CA LYS A 349 -6.00 17.26 -6.43
C LYS A 349 -5.97 18.75 -6.12
N ILE A 350 -4.85 19.42 -6.40
CA ILE A 350 -4.78 20.89 -6.47
C ILE A 350 -4.36 21.24 -7.89
N ASN A 351 -5.18 22.05 -8.59
CA ASN A 351 -4.96 22.47 -9.98
C ASN A 351 -4.59 21.32 -10.94
N GLU A 352 -5.41 20.26 -10.97
CA GLU A 352 -5.27 19.09 -11.86
C GLU A 352 -3.99 18.24 -11.66
N LYS A 353 -3.15 18.50 -10.65
CA LYS A 353 -1.94 17.70 -10.35
C LYS A 353 -2.07 16.90 -9.06
N LYS A 354 -1.75 15.60 -9.14
CA LYS A 354 -1.66 14.67 -8.00
C LYS A 354 -0.34 14.90 -7.26
N ILE A 355 -0.38 15.17 -5.95
CA ILE A 355 0.82 15.37 -5.11
C ILE A 355 0.93 14.20 -4.14
N HIS A 356 2.04 13.46 -4.22
CA HIS A 356 2.39 12.45 -3.21
C HIS A 356 2.88 13.17 -1.94
N LEU A 357 2.05 13.19 -0.90
CA LEU A 357 2.41 13.74 0.41
C LEU A 357 3.31 12.74 1.12
N ASP A 358 4.58 13.09 1.30
CA ASP A 358 5.51 12.38 2.15
C ASP A 358 5.73 13.24 3.40
N SER A 359 5.42 12.69 4.58
CA SER A 359 5.53 13.38 5.88
C SER A 359 6.91 14.00 6.10
N LEU A 360 7.97 13.33 5.64
CA LEU A 360 9.34 13.86 5.71
C LEU A 360 9.56 15.02 4.74
N LYS A 361 8.97 14.98 3.54
CA LYS A 361 9.04 16.10 2.58
C LYS A 361 8.27 17.32 3.07
N LEU A 362 7.09 17.14 3.66
CA LEU A 362 6.30 18.24 4.23
C LEU A 362 7.01 18.87 5.43
N PHE A 363 7.54 18.04 6.34
CA PHE A 363 8.33 18.51 7.48
C PHE A 363 9.58 19.30 7.04
N ASN A 364 10.35 18.78 6.07
CA ASN A 364 11.51 19.49 5.53
C ASN A 364 11.13 20.81 4.83
N ARG A 365 9.97 20.84 4.15
CA ARG A 365 9.43 22.08 3.54
C ARG A 365 8.98 23.08 4.58
N LEU A 366 8.41 22.64 5.70
CA LEU A 366 7.95 23.49 6.80
C LEU A 366 9.11 24.25 7.46
N ILE A 367 10.24 23.58 7.70
CA ILE A 367 11.48 24.22 8.19
C ILE A 367 11.93 25.35 7.26
N ILE A 368 11.80 25.16 5.95
CA ILE A 368 12.21 26.13 4.94
C ILE A 368 11.17 27.25 4.76
N PHE A 369 9.88 26.94 4.88
CA PHE A 369 8.78 27.90 4.73
C PHE A 369 8.61 28.85 5.92
N ALA A 370 9.15 28.50 7.09
CA ALA A 370 9.26 29.42 8.23
C ALA A 370 9.98 30.76 7.86
N GLN A 371 10.69 30.82 6.74
CA GLN A 371 11.35 32.01 6.20
C GLN A 371 10.42 32.95 5.38
N ARG A 372 9.15 32.58 5.14
CA ARG A 372 8.19 33.32 4.29
C ARG A 372 6.97 33.83 5.05
N ASP A 373 7.15 34.19 6.32
CA ASP A 373 6.09 34.72 7.20
C ASP A 373 5.03 33.67 7.64
N MET A 374 5.16 32.40 7.23
CA MET A 374 4.33 31.29 7.75
C MET A 374 4.91 30.77 9.07
N THR A 375 4.14 30.80 10.15
CA THR A 375 4.62 30.34 11.45
C THR A 375 4.50 28.81 11.55
N VAL A 376 5.33 28.20 12.41
CA VAL A 376 5.22 26.77 12.74
C VAL A 376 3.85 26.47 13.35
N GLU A 377 3.30 27.43 14.10
CA GLU A 377 1.99 27.40 14.72
C GLU A 377 0.86 27.29 13.70
N THR A 378 0.79 28.17 12.69
CA THR A 378 -0.25 28.10 11.65
C THR A 378 -0.14 26.84 10.79
N SER A 379 1.06 26.26 10.68
CA SER A 379 1.29 25.04 9.91
C SER A 379 0.80 23.78 10.63
N LEU A 380 0.82 23.77 11.96
CA LEU A 380 0.41 22.64 12.80
C LEU A 380 -1.09 22.60 13.09
N ALA A 381 -1.86 23.57 12.58
CA ALA A 381 -3.30 23.42 12.39
C ALA A 381 -3.65 22.34 11.35
N TYR A 382 -2.68 21.92 10.53
CA TYR A 382 -2.82 20.86 9.53
C TYR A 382 -2.13 19.58 9.99
N GLU A 383 -2.57 18.43 9.47
CA GLU A 383 -2.00 17.14 9.85
C GLU A 383 -0.53 16.99 9.41
N LEU A 384 -0.19 17.52 8.23
CA LEU A 384 1.14 17.42 7.61
C LEU A 384 1.62 15.98 7.35
N THR A 385 0.69 15.05 7.33
CA THR A 385 0.85 13.62 7.04
C THR A 385 -0.26 13.19 6.07
N PRO A 386 -0.15 12.03 5.38
CA PRO A 386 -1.20 11.57 4.48
C PRO A 386 -2.53 11.25 5.16
N PHE A 387 -2.50 10.93 6.45
CA PHE A 387 -3.65 10.65 7.31
C PHE A 387 -3.38 11.18 8.74
N PRO A 388 -4.41 11.47 9.55
CA PRO A 388 -4.26 11.83 10.96
C PRO A 388 -3.65 10.69 11.78
N LEU A 389 -2.33 10.70 11.99
CA LEU A 389 -1.63 9.55 12.57
C LEU A 389 -1.97 9.27 14.05
N SER A 390 -2.62 10.22 14.72
CA SER A 390 -3.21 10.02 16.06
C SER A 390 -4.38 9.04 16.05
N LEU A 391 -5.05 8.88 14.91
CA LEU A 391 -6.24 8.03 14.71
C LEU A 391 -6.05 6.98 13.59
N PHE A 392 -5.00 7.09 12.78
CA PHE A 392 -4.77 6.17 11.67
C PHE A 392 -3.34 5.62 11.68
N SER A 393 -3.21 4.36 11.27
CA SER A 393 -1.93 3.66 11.23
C SER A 393 -1.22 3.93 9.90
N ASN A 394 0.06 4.29 9.98
CA ASN A 394 0.90 4.51 8.81
C ASN A 394 1.21 3.22 8.01
N LYS A 395 0.99 2.03 8.60
CA LYS A 395 1.34 0.75 7.97
C LYS A 395 0.31 0.27 6.96
N ASP A 396 -0.96 0.41 7.32
CA ASP A 396 -2.11 -0.12 6.57
C ASP A 396 -3.12 0.97 6.18
N GLN A 397 -2.89 2.23 6.59
CA GLN A 397 -3.79 3.38 6.34
C GLN A 397 -5.20 3.16 6.89
N LYS A 398 -5.34 2.33 7.92
CA LYS A 398 -6.61 2.00 8.61
C LYS A 398 -6.66 2.63 9.99
N MET A 399 -7.86 2.68 10.59
CA MET A 399 -8.04 3.17 11.95
C MET A 399 -7.20 2.37 12.96
N ASN A 400 -6.65 3.08 13.95
CA ASN A 400 -5.84 2.45 15.00
C ASN A 400 -6.69 1.44 15.80
N LYS A 401 -6.14 0.24 16.05
CA LYS A 401 -6.81 -0.79 16.88
C LYS A 401 -6.63 -0.47 18.36
N ALA A 402 -7.72 -0.49 19.11
CA ALA A 402 -7.67 -0.59 20.55
C ALA A 402 -7.30 -2.02 20.96
N ASN A 403 -6.55 -2.19 22.05
CA ASN A 403 -6.42 -3.50 22.69
C ASN A 403 -7.74 -3.84 23.41
N LYS A 404 -8.75 -4.33 22.66
CA LYS A 404 -10.08 -4.72 23.18
C LYS A 404 -9.98 -5.66 24.38
N ALA A 405 -9.01 -6.57 24.37
CA ALA A 405 -8.80 -7.54 25.44
C ALA A 405 -8.32 -6.89 26.75
N GLY A 406 -7.69 -5.71 26.72
CA GLY A 406 -7.28 -5.00 27.93
C GLY A 406 -8.46 -4.44 28.72
N PHE A 407 -9.46 -3.86 28.06
CA PHE A 407 -10.59 -3.24 28.76
C PHE A 407 -11.51 -4.26 29.44
N SER A 408 -11.85 -5.36 28.75
CA SER A 408 -12.69 -6.41 29.35
C SER A 408 -11.94 -7.26 30.38
N LYS A 409 -10.64 -7.56 30.16
CA LYS A 409 -9.85 -8.38 31.09
C LYS A 409 -9.36 -7.59 32.30
N THR A 410 -9.12 -6.29 32.21
CA THR A 410 -8.44 -5.50 33.25
C THR A 410 -9.35 -4.49 33.96
N SER A 411 -10.60 -4.28 33.51
CA SER A 411 -11.49 -3.27 34.13
C SER A 411 -12.87 -3.80 34.53
N LEU A 412 -13.55 -4.62 33.72
CA LEU A 412 -14.91 -5.09 34.07
C LEU A 412 -14.93 -6.51 34.68
N LYS A 413 -14.20 -7.47 34.10
CA LYS A 413 -14.18 -8.86 34.58
C LYS A 413 -13.34 -9.07 35.85
N GLU A 414 -12.43 -8.14 36.18
CA GLU A 414 -11.67 -8.15 37.43
C GLU A 414 -12.49 -7.66 38.63
N LEU A 415 -13.64 -7.02 38.39
CA LEU A 415 -14.54 -6.57 39.48
C LEU A 415 -15.22 -7.73 40.20
N THR A 416 -15.25 -8.92 39.59
CA THR A 416 -15.96 -10.09 40.12
C THR A 416 -15.22 -11.38 39.80
N ASP A 417 -15.14 -12.30 40.76
CA ASP A 417 -14.59 -13.63 40.50
C ASP A 417 -15.44 -14.43 39.49
N PRO A 418 -14.81 -15.24 38.62
CA PRO A 418 -15.53 -16.09 37.70
C PRO A 418 -16.36 -17.14 38.45
N LEU A 419 -17.58 -17.35 37.98
CA LEU A 419 -18.52 -18.32 38.50
C LEU A 419 -18.38 -19.66 37.78
N ASP A 420 -18.44 -20.73 38.55
CA ASP A 420 -18.61 -22.09 38.02
C ASP A 420 -20.09 -22.36 37.81
N LEU A 421 -20.53 -22.26 36.55
CA LEU A 421 -21.92 -22.54 36.18
C LEU A 421 -22.17 -24.03 35.93
N THR A 422 -21.19 -24.93 36.07
CA THR A 422 -21.31 -26.36 35.69
C THR A 422 -22.55 -27.06 36.29
N ASN A 423 -22.95 -26.68 37.50
CA ASN A 423 -24.11 -27.24 38.21
C ASN A 423 -25.35 -26.33 38.25
N GLN A 424 -25.32 -25.13 37.66
CA GLN A 424 -26.45 -24.20 37.61
C GLN A 424 -27.24 -24.39 36.32
N SER A 425 -28.54 -24.63 36.43
CA SER A 425 -29.47 -24.61 35.30
C SER A 425 -29.87 -23.17 34.96
N CYS A 426 -29.94 -22.87 33.68
CA CYS A 426 -30.30 -21.55 33.16
C CYS A 426 -31.43 -21.73 32.15
N SER A 427 -32.51 -20.94 32.20
CA SER A 427 -33.68 -21.21 31.34
C SER A 427 -33.33 -21.08 29.86
N THR A 428 -32.56 -20.04 29.51
CA THR A 428 -32.27 -19.70 28.11
C THR A 428 -30.79 -19.48 27.87
N LEU A 429 -30.28 -20.14 26.83
CA LEU A 429 -28.93 -19.95 26.33
C LEU A 429 -28.97 -19.11 25.05
N VAL A 430 -28.32 -17.94 25.06
CA VAL A 430 -28.10 -17.10 23.86
C VAL A 430 -26.65 -17.27 23.42
N VAL A 431 -26.44 -17.70 22.18
CA VAL A 431 -25.11 -18.00 21.62
C VAL A 431 -24.77 -17.03 20.51
N ASP A 432 -23.60 -16.40 20.62
CA ASP A 432 -22.95 -15.66 19.55
C ASP A 432 -22.59 -16.63 18.40
N GLY A 433 -23.27 -16.49 17.28
CA GLY A 433 -23.08 -17.28 16.07
C GLY A 433 -21.74 -17.03 15.42
N GLY A 434 -21.21 -15.81 15.48
CA GLY A 434 -19.88 -15.46 14.99
C GLY A 434 -18.79 -16.21 15.77
N TRP A 435 -18.91 -16.28 17.09
CA TRP A 435 -18.06 -17.12 17.95
C TRP A 435 -18.23 -18.60 17.64
N LEU A 436 -19.48 -19.07 17.51
CA LEU A 436 -19.81 -20.48 17.26
C LEU A 436 -19.10 -21.03 16.01
N LEU A 437 -19.04 -20.25 14.92
CA LEU A 437 -18.39 -20.65 13.66
C LEU A 437 -16.94 -21.14 13.85
N TYR A 438 -16.23 -20.65 14.86
CA TYR A 438 -14.84 -21.01 15.12
C TYR A 438 -14.65 -22.16 16.14
N MET A 439 -15.73 -22.63 16.80
CA MET A 439 -15.63 -23.63 17.87
C MET A 439 -15.54 -25.07 17.35
N VAL A 440 -16.20 -25.37 16.23
CA VAL A 440 -16.29 -26.75 15.72
C VAL A 440 -15.16 -27.03 14.74
N LYS A 441 -14.39 -28.09 14.99
CA LYS A 441 -13.31 -28.55 14.10
C LYS A 441 -13.91 -29.29 12.91
N TRP A 442 -13.31 -29.10 11.73
CA TRP A 442 -13.71 -29.79 10.51
C TRP A 442 -12.65 -30.83 10.16
N GLU A 443 -13.08 -32.04 9.80
CA GLU A 443 -12.20 -33.15 9.42
C GLU A 443 -12.26 -33.39 7.91
N GLN A 444 -11.12 -33.56 7.26
CA GLN A 444 -11.06 -33.78 5.81
C GLN A 444 -11.90 -35.01 5.40
N GLY A 445 -12.68 -34.87 4.32
CA GLY A 445 -13.56 -35.92 3.84
C GLY A 445 -15.00 -35.85 4.36
N GLN A 446 -15.32 -34.96 5.30
CA GLN A 446 -16.71 -34.73 5.74
C GLN A 446 -17.52 -33.96 4.70
N THR A 447 -18.78 -34.34 4.56
CA THR A 447 -19.80 -33.57 3.85
C THR A 447 -20.19 -32.31 4.63
N TRP A 448 -20.74 -31.31 3.93
CA TRP A 448 -21.27 -30.11 4.59
C TRP A 448 -22.41 -30.43 5.57
N GLN A 449 -23.22 -31.46 5.30
CA GLN A 449 -24.25 -31.91 6.25
C GLN A 449 -23.64 -32.50 7.52
N GLU A 450 -22.56 -33.29 7.42
CA GLU A 450 -21.85 -33.81 8.59
C GLU A 450 -21.19 -32.71 9.41
N ILE A 451 -20.65 -31.68 8.75
CA ILE A 451 -20.20 -30.46 9.41
C ILE A 451 -21.37 -29.81 10.17
N ALA A 452 -22.51 -29.58 9.51
CA ALA A 452 -23.68 -28.97 10.13
C ALA A 452 -24.20 -29.79 11.33
N ASN A 453 -24.17 -31.12 11.25
CA ASN A 453 -24.52 -32.02 12.35
C ASN A 453 -23.52 -31.94 13.52
N SER A 454 -22.25 -31.68 13.24
CA SER A 454 -21.21 -31.45 14.26
C SER A 454 -21.47 -30.14 15.02
N TYR A 455 -21.85 -29.07 14.32
CA TYR A 455 -22.33 -27.83 14.95
C TYR A 455 -23.61 -28.05 15.76
N LEU A 456 -24.57 -28.80 15.24
CA LEU A 456 -25.80 -29.12 15.98
C LEU A 456 -25.49 -29.85 17.28
N SER A 457 -24.64 -30.88 17.22
CA SER A 457 -24.22 -31.66 18.39
C SER A 457 -23.52 -30.78 19.43
N TYR A 458 -22.70 -29.84 18.96
CA TYR A 458 -22.02 -28.88 19.84
C TYR A 458 -23.01 -27.94 20.53
N VAL A 459 -23.94 -27.32 19.79
CA VAL A 459 -24.95 -26.42 20.35
C VAL A 459 -25.89 -27.17 21.31
N GLN A 460 -26.34 -28.37 20.95
CA GLN A 460 -27.14 -29.22 21.85
C GLN A 460 -26.37 -29.58 23.12
N CYS A 461 -25.06 -29.83 23.03
CA CYS A 461 -24.22 -30.08 24.20
C CYS A 461 -24.14 -28.85 25.12
N LEU A 462 -23.94 -27.66 24.55
CA LEU A 462 -23.97 -26.40 25.30
C LEU A 462 -25.32 -26.15 25.97
N GLY A 463 -26.40 -26.37 25.23
CA GLY A 463 -27.78 -26.13 25.67
C GLY A 463 -28.40 -27.23 26.53
N ARG A 464 -27.68 -28.30 26.91
CA ARG A 464 -28.23 -29.41 27.74
C ARG A 464 -28.85 -28.95 29.05
N ARG A 465 -28.37 -27.82 29.58
CA ARG A 465 -28.79 -27.23 30.86
C ARG A 465 -29.86 -26.15 30.68
N SER A 466 -30.31 -25.91 29.45
CA SER A 466 -31.23 -24.85 29.09
C SER A 466 -32.49 -25.38 28.42
N GLN A 467 -33.62 -24.75 28.74
CA GLN A 467 -34.92 -25.10 28.18
C GLN A 467 -35.07 -24.54 26.76
N LYS A 468 -34.50 -23.35 26.52
CA LYS A 468 -34.48 -22.66 25.23
C LYS A 468 -33.03 -22.37 24.82
N THR A 469 -32.70 -22.62 23.55
CA THR A 469 -31.41 -22.22 22.97
C THR A 469 -31.65 -21.35 21.76
N ILE A 470 -30.95 -20.22 21.72
CA ILE A 470 -31.04 -19.20 20.68
C ILE A 470 -29.64 -18.96 20.14
N VAL A 471 -29.49 -19.05 18.82
CA VAL A 471 -28.23 -18.72 18.13
C VAL A 471 -28.47 -17.50 17.27
N VAL A 472 -27.65 -16.46 17.47
CA VAL A 472 -27.75 -15.22 16.70
C VAL A 472 -26.54 -15.11 15.79
N PHE A 473 -26.75 -15.15 14.48
CA PHE A 473 -25.68 -15.03 13.48
C PHE A 473 -25.56 -13.61 12.93
N ASP A 474 -24.33 -13.24 12.60
CA ASP A 474 -24.04 -12.04 11.82
C ASP A 474 -24.66 -12.11 10.43
N GLY A 475 -25.05 -10.93 9.94
CA GLY A 475 -25.27 -10.64 8.55
C GLY A 475 -24.04 -9.99 7.90
N TYR A 476 -24.02 -10.04 6.58
CA TYR A 476 -22.92 -9.51 5.76
C TYR A 476 -23.39 -8.40 4.82
N SER A 477 -24.46 -7.69 5.20
CA SER A 477 -24.86 -6.46 4.50
C SER A 477 -23.88 -5.33 4.80
N ARG A 478 -23.75 -4.40 3.85
CA ARG A 478 -22.77 -3.31 3.93
C ARG A 478 -22.94 -2.48 5.20
N SER A 479 -21.89 -2.35 5.99
CA SER A 479 -21.89 -1.63 7.27
C SER A 479 -20.53 -1.01 7.58
N PRO A 480 -20.45 -0.08 8.55
CA PRO A 480 -19.17 0.41 9.08
C PRO A 480 -18.22 -0.69 9.56
N LYS A 481 -18.72 -1.86 10.00
CA LYS A 481 -17.88 -2.99 10.41
C LYS A 481 -17.15 -3.66 9.23
N ASP A 482 -17.58 -3.42 7.98
CA ASP A 482 -16.88 -3.90 6.77
C ASP A 482 -15.41 -3.50 6.78
N HIS A 483 -15.08 -2.30 7.29
CA HIS A 483 -13.71 -1.83 7.40
C HIS A 483 -12.83 -2.80 8.22
N ASP A 484 -13.38 -3.36 9.31
CA ASP A 484 -12.66 -4.35 10.11
C ASP A 484 -12.66 -5.73 9.46
N HIS A 485 -13.75 -6.13 8.79
CA HIS A 485 -13.80 -7.37 8.01
C HIS A 485 -12.75 -7.38 6.89
N ILE A 486 -12.68 -6.33 6.07
CA ILE A 486 -11.69 -6.14 4.99
C ILE A 486 -10.27 -6.18 5.54
N ARG A 487 -10.04 -5.74 6.78
CA ARG A 487 -8.74 -5.86 7.45
C ARG A 487 -8.40 -7.30 7.87
N ARG A 488 -9.38 -8.08 8.29
CA ARG A 488 -9.21 -9.47 8.74
C ARG A 488 -9.05 -10.43 7.55
N THR A 489 -9.68 -10.14 6.40
CA THR A 489 -9.58 -10.96 5.19
C THR A 489 -8.14 -10.97 4.66
N LYS A 490 -7.44 -12.11 4.83
CA LYS A 490 -6.13 -12.37 4.22
C LYS A 490 -6.24 -13.57 3.30
N LYS A 491 -6.28 -13.35 1.97
CA LYS A 491 -6.40 -14.40 0.95
C LYS A 491 -7.49 -15.44 1.27
N SER A 492 -8.75 -15.04 1.08
CA SER A 492 -9.90 -15.94 1.17
C SER A 492 -9.92 -16.93 0.00
N CYS A 493 -10.58 -18.09 0.16
CA CYS A 493 -10.86 -18.97 -0.98
C CYS A 493 -11.93 -18.36 -1.90
N CYS A 494 -12.07 -18.90 -3.11
CA CYS A 494 -13.17 -18.55 -4.03
C CYS A 494 -14.55 -18.79 -3.38
N ASP A 495 -15.57 -18.18 -3.96
CA ASP A 495 -16.96 -18.42 -3.60
C ASP A 495 -17.30 -19.89 -3.89
N LEU A 496 -17.83 -20.58 -2.89
CA LEU A 496 -18.18 -21.98 -2.94
C LEU A 496 -19.69 -22.10 -2.73
N GLN A 497 -20.36 -22.75 -3.68
CA GLN A 497 -21.75 -23.13 -3.49
C GLN A 497 -21.82 -24.32 -2.54
N ILE A 498 -22.45 -24.14 -1.38
CA ILE A 498 -22.57 -25.21 -0.39
C ILE A 498 -23.78 -26.08 -0.74
N ARG A 499 -23.55 -27.38 -0.91
CA ARG A 499 -24.62 -28.38 -0.92
C ARG A 499 -24.40 -29.40 0.20
N PRO A 500 -25.46 -29.84 0.90
CA PRO A 500 -25.33 -30.76 2.05
C PRO A 500 -24.55 -32.05 1.75
N ASP A 501 -24.68 -32.58 0.54
CA ASP A 501 -24.06 -33.83 0.07
C ASP A 501 -22.60 -33.69 -0.38
N MET A 502 -22.10 -32.47 -0.57
CA MET A 502 -20.74 -32.24 -1.07
C MET A 502 -19.70 -32.37 0.04
N ILE A 503 -18.58 -33.01 -0.28
CA ILE A 503 -17.40 -33.08 0.58
C ILE A 503 -16.67 -31.73 0.57
N HIS A 504 -16.29 -31.24 1.75
CA HIS A 504 -15.44 -30.07 1.86
C HIS A 504 -13.95 -30.46 1.71
N TRP A 505 -13.20 -29.61 0.99
CA TRP A 505 -11.74 -29.77 0.81
C TRP A 505 -10.96 -28.56 1.35
N THR A 506 -11.66 -27.46 1.62
CA THR A 506 -11.05 -26.18 2.00
C THR A 506 -10.78 -26.13 3.50
N PRO A 507 -9.59 -25.67 3.93
CA PRO A 507 -9.32 -25.40 5.34
C PRO A 507 -10.31 -24.37 5.92
N ARG A 508 -10.90 -24.67 7.09
CA ARG A 508 -11.90 -23.84 7.78
C ARG A 508 -11.52 -22.35 7.85
N ALA A 509 -10.28 -22.04 8.20
CA ALA A 509 -9.83 -20.64 8.32
C ALA A 509 -9.96 -19.88 6.98
N LYS A 510 -9.48 -20.48 5.87
CA LYS A 510 -9.57 -19.88 4.53
C LYS A 510 -11.01 -19.76 4.04
N PHE A 511 -11.86 -20.73 4.41
CA PHE A 511 -13.29 -20.72 4.08
C PHE A 511 -14.01 -19.58 4.78
N LEU A 512 -13.82 -19.45 6.09
CA LEU A 512 -14.46 -18.41 6.91
C LEU A 512 -13.94 -17.01 6.59
N ASP A 513 -12.79 -16.84 5.94
CA ASP A 513 -12.34 -15.50 5.50
C ASP A 513 -13.17 -14.91 4.36
N ASN A 514 -13.96 -15.72 3.65
CA ASN A 514 -14.89 -15.29 2.60
C ASN A 514 -16.31 -15.05 3.15
N THR A 515 -16.86 -13.84 2.98
CA THR A 515 -18.19 -13.45 3.49
C THR A 515 -19.35 -14.16 2.80
N ASN A 516 -19.23 -14.47 1.50
CA ASN A 516 -20.25 -15.21 0.74
C ASN A 516 -20.30 -16.66 1.24
N ASN A 517 -19.13 -17.27 1.45
CA ASN A 517 -19.03 -18.63 1.99
C ASN A 517 -19.57 -18.72 3.42
N LYS A 518 -19.29 -17.72 4.27
CA LYS A 518 -19.89 -17.62 5.60
C LYS A 518 -21.42 -17.56 5.51
N SER A 519 -21.95 -16.75 4.62
CA SER A 519 -23.41 -16.59 4.43
C SER A 519 -24.07 -17.90 4.02
N GLU A 520 -23.47 -18.63 3.06
CA GLU A 520 -23.95 -19.96 2.64
C GLU A 520 -23.91 -20.98 3.79
N LEU A 521 -22.83 -20.97 4.59
CA LEU A 521 -22.70 -21.88 5.74
C LEU A 521 -23.73 -21.55 6.82
N ILE A 522 -23.93 -20.27 7.12
CA ILE A 522 -24.93 -19.82 8.08
C ILE A 522 -26.33 -20.23 7.62
N HIS A 523 -26.63 -20.16 6.33
CA HIS A 523 -27.91 -20.61 5.79
C HIS A 523 -28.11 -22.12 6.04
N LEU A 524 -27.09 -22.95 5.77
CA LEU A 524 -27.13 -24.38 6.06
C LEU A 524 -27.30 -24.68 7.57
N LEU A 525 -26.52 -24.01 8.42
CA LEU A 525 -26.59 -24.15 9.89
C LEU A 525 -27.96 -23.73 10.41
N SER A 526 -28.48 -22.59 9.97
CA SER A 526 -29.79 -22.06 10.35
C SER A 526 -30.91 -23.04 10.02
N SER A 527 -30.88 -23.63 8.82
CA SER A 527 -31.85 -24.64 8.41
C SER A 527 -31.76 -25.92 9.27
N THR A 528 -30.55 -26.32 9.64
CA THR A 528 -30.29 -27.53 10.45
C THR A 528 -30.75 -27.33 11.89
N PHE A 529 -30.46 -26.18 12.48
CA PHE A 529 -30.83 -25.82 13.85
C PHE A 529 -32.34 -25.66 14.02
N ARG A 530 -33.02 -24.96 13.09
CA ARG A 530 -34.47 -24.79 13.12
C ARG A 530 -35.22 -26.12 13.04
N LYS A 531 -34.73 -27.09 12.26
CA LYS A 531 -35.28 -28.46 12.20
C LYS A 531 -35.22 -29.21 13.54
N HIS A 532 -34.34 -28.80 14.45
CA HIS A 532 -34.12 -29.43 15.75
C HIS A 532 -34.56 -28.52 16.92
N ASN A 533 -35.54 -27.65 16.70
CA ASN A 533 -36.14 -26.75 17.71
C ASN A 533 -35.14 -25.77 18.37
N ILE A 534 -34.03 -25.45 17.71
CA ILE A 534 -33.14 -24.35 18.13
C ILE A 534 -33.61 -23.08 17.42
N THR A 535 -33.79 -22.00 18.20
CA THR A 535 -34.17 -20.70 17.64
C THR A 535 -32.95 -20.08 16.96
N VAL A 536 -33.12 -19.60 15.73
CA VAL A 536 -32.04 -18.95 14.98
C VAL A 536 -32.48 -17.62 14.41
N GLU A 537 -31.78 -16.57 14.82
CA GLU A 537 -31.88 -15.23 14.27
C GLU A 537 -30.63 -14.96 13.42
N GLN A 538 -30.81 -14.43 12.22
CA GLN A 538 -29.73 -13.95 11.38
C GLN A 538 -29.95 -12.47 11.17
N CYS A 539 -28.98 -11.66 11.56
CA CYS A 539 -29.05 -10.21 11.45
C CYS A 539 -28.75 -9.76 10.00
N ASP A 540 -29.10 -8.53 9.65
CA ASP A 540 -28.71 -7.94 8.36
C ASP A 540 -27.24 -7.50 8.37
N ASN A 541 -26.80 -6.95 9.50
CA ASN A 541 -25.43 -6.49 9.76
C ASN A 541 -24.86 -7.23 10.98
N ASP A 542 -24.31 -6.52 11.95
CA ASP A 542 -23.69 -7.11 13.13
C ASP A 542 -24.68 -7.72 14.13
N ALA A 543 -24.33 -8.87 14.73
CA ALA A 543 -25.19 -9.55 15.69
C ALA A 543 -25.11 -9.01 17.13
N ASP A 544 -24.08 -8.22 17.49
CA ASP A 544 -23.82 -7.85 18.90
C ASP A 544 -25.05 -7.21 19.56
N THR A 545 -25.70 -6.25 18.88
CA THR A 545 -26.90 -5.58 19.43
C THR A 545 -28.10 -6.51 19.56
N SER A 546 -28.28 -7.44 18.62
CA SER A 546 -29.40 -8.40 18.66
C SER A 546 -29.19 -9.47 19.73
N ILE A 547 -27.95 -9.94 19.94
CA ILE A 547 -27.59 -10.84 21.04
C ILE A 547 -27.99 -10.21 22.38
N VAL A 548 -27.64 -8.93 22.58
CA VAL A 548 -27.98 -8.20 23.81
C VAL A 548 -29.48 -7.99 23.94
N ARG A 549 -30.16 -7.58 22.86
CA ARG A 549 -31.62 -7.38 22.85
C ARG A 549 -32.38 -8.65 23.25
N GLU A 550 -32.05 -9.79 22.65
CA GLU A 550 -32.70 -11.07 22.95
C GLU A 550 -32.39 -11.55 24.37
N ALA A 551 -31.15 -11.36 24.82
CA ALA A 551 -30.75 -11.70 26.19
C ALA A 551 -31.52 -10.87 27.23
N LEU A 552 -31.67 -9.56 27.03
CA LEU A 552 -32.38 -8.67 27.94
C LEU A 552 -33.90 -8.92 27.92
N ALA A 553 -34.48 -9.12 26.74
CA ALA A 553 -35.90 -9.46 26.61
C ALA A 553 -36.23 -10.73 27.41
N THR A 554 -35.38 -11.75 27.30
CA THR A 554 -35.58 -13.01 28.02
C THR A 554 -35.27 -12.91 29.52
N ALA A 555 -34.29 -12.08 29.90
CA ALA A 555 -33.89 -11.88 31.30
C ALA A 555 -34.94 -11.13 32.14
N THR A 556 -36.03 -10.66 31.52
CA THR A 556 -37.17 -10.07 32.24
C THR A 556 -37.95 -11.13 33.01
N ASP A 557 -38.11 -12.32 32.42
CA ASP A 557 -38.97 -13.38 32.96
C ASP A 557 -38.17 -14.56 33.55
N ASP A 558 -36.96 -14.80 33.05
CA ASP A 558 -36.16 -15.97 33.45
C ASP A 558 -34.64 -15.73 33.48
N SER A 559 -33.86 -16.73 33.90
CA SER A 559 -32.39 -16.68 33.88
C SER A 559 -31.80 -16.88 32.47
N VAL A 560 -30.78 -16.10 32.13
CA VAL A 560 -30.14 -16.12 30.80
C VAL A 560 -28.62 -16.32 30.88
N GLU A 561 -28.07 -17.17 30.02
CA GLU A 561 -26.64 -17.33 29.80
C GLU A 561 -26.32 -16.84 28.38
N VAL A 562 -25.47 -15.83 28.27
CA VAL A 562 -24.95 -15.31 27.00
C VAL A 562 -23.54 -15.85 26.78
N ARG A 563 -23.35 -16.64 25.72
CA ARG A 563 -22.04 -17.17 25.31
C ARG A 563 -21.47 -16.32 24.17
N ALA A 564 -20.51 -15.46 24.48
CA ALA A 564 -19.81 -14.61 23.52
C ALA A 564 -18.38 -14.28 23.99
N GLU A 565 -17.50 -13.87 23.08
CA GLU A 565 -16.14 -13.41 23.43
C GLU A 565 -15.95 -11.89 23.28
N ASP A 566 -16.81 -11.21 22.52
CA ASP A 566 -16.64 -9.77 22.28
C ASP A 566 -16.92 -8.96 23.56
N ALA A 567 -16.04 -7.98 23.80
CA ALA A 567 -16.19 -7.03 24.89
C ALA A 567 -17.37 -6.09 24.66
N ASP A 568 -17.72 -5.83 23.39
CA ASP A 568 -18.80 -4.93 23.01
C ASP A 568 -20.16 -5.45 23.55
N VAL A 569 -20.39 -6.77 23.48
CA VAL A 569 -21.57 -7.45 24.06
C VAL A 569 -21.63 -7.28 25.59
N LEU A 570 -20.53 -7.52 26.30
CA LEU A 570 -20.50 -7.38 27.76
C LEU A 570 -20.78 -5.94 28.20
N VAL A 571 -20.17 -4.96 27.53
CA VAL A 571 -20.36 -3.54 27.82
C VAL A 571 -21.82 -3.13 27.66
N MET A 572 -22.47 -3.54 26.57
CA MET A 572 -23.89 -3.29 26.35
C MET A 572 -24.78 -3.99 27.38
N LEU A 573 -24.49 -5.24 27.75
CA LEU A 573 -25.23 -5.97 28.79
C LEU A 573 -25.16 -5.24 30.14
N VAL A 574 -23.96 -4.81 30.57
CA VAL A 574 -23.76 -4.10 31.84
C VAL A 574 -24.55 -2.77 31.87
N HIS A 575 -24.55 -2.04 30.75
CA HIS A 575 -25.28 -0.77 30.65
C HIS A 575 -26.80 -0.97 30.69
N HIS A 576 -27.33 -1.94 29.94
CA HIS A 576 -28.77 -2.10 29.74
C HIS A 576 -29.47 -3.04 30.71
N ILE A 577 -28.73 -3.87 31.47
CA ILE A 577 -29.36 -4.84 32.37
C ILE A 577 -30.30 -4.13 33.36
N PRO A 578 -31.59 -4.50 33.43
CA PRO A 578 -32.52 -3.82 34.31
C PRO A 578 -32.25 -4.23 35.76
N SER A 579 -32.89 -3.54 36.71
CA SER A 579 -32.97 -4.00 38.11
C SER A 579 -33.92 -5.19 38.25
N THR A 580 -33.69 -6.27 37.48
CA THR A 580 -34.48 -7.51 37.52
C THR A 580 -33.98 -8.47 38.59
N ASN A 581 -34.89 -9.32 39.08
CA ASN A 581 -34.54 -10.37 40.04
C ASN A 581 -33.84 -11.58 39.39
N HIS A 582 -33.92 -11.73 38.06
CA HIS A 582 -33.40 -12.90 37.35
C HIS A 582 -31.91 -12.75 36.99
N PRO A 583 -31.11 -13.83 37.08
CA PRO A 583 -29.68 -13.78 36.77
C PRO A 583 -29.40 -13.76 35.27
N LEU A 584 -28.50 -12.87 34.86
CA LEU A 584 -27.92 -12.81 33.51
C LEU A 584 -26.41 -13.07 33.61
N PHE A 585 -25.97 -14.15 33.00
CA PHE A 585 -24.57 -14.56 32.96
C PHE A 585 -23.95 -14.29 31.61
N PHE A 586 -22.72 -13.76 31.61
CA PHE A 586 -21.89 -13.62 30.42
C PHE A 586 -20.74 -14.63 30.50
N THR A 587 -20.70 -15.59 29.58
CA THR A 587 -19.75 -16.70 29.62
C THR A 587 -18.78 -16.66 28.45
N THR A 588 -17.49 -16.72 28.78
CA THR A 588 -16.36 -16.75 27.84
C THR A 588 -15.53 -18.02 28.02
N SER A 589 -14.53 -18.23 27.17
CA SER A 589 -13.54 -19.30 27.34
C SER A 589 -12.77 -19.24 28.66
N LYS A 590 -12.74 -18.08 29.32
CA LYS A 590 -12.03 -17.87 30.59
C LYS A 590 -12.88 -18.07 31.85
N GLY A 591 -14.20 -18.20 31.70
CA GLY A 591 -15.12 -18.28 32.82
C GLY A 591 -16.42 -17.53 32.56
N SER A 592 -17.34 -17.67 33.52
CA SER A 592 -18.68 -17.09 33.49
C SER A 592 -18.78 -15.97 34.52
N TYR A 593 -19.49 -14.90 34.19
CA TYR A 593 -19.59 -13.71 35.03
C TYR A 593 -21.05 -13.30 35.21
N ASP A 594 -21.46 -12.94 36.42
CA ASP A 594 -22.80 -12.34 36.66
C ASP A 594 -22.74 -10.87 36.29
N VAL A 595 -23.47 -10.50 35.25
CA VAL A 595 -23.48 -9.13 34.70
C VAL A 595 -24.02 -8.14 35.74
N ARG A 596 -24.92 -8.57 36.63
CA ARG A 596 -25.47 -7.72 37.69
C ARG A 596 -24.42 -7.36 38.71
N ARG A 597 -23.59 -8.33 39.12
CA ARG A 597 -22.47 -8.08 40.05
C ARG A 597 -21.45 -7.11 39.46
N ILE A 598 -21.15 -7.24 38.17
CA ILE A 598 -20.27 -6.30 37.46
C ILE A 598 -20.90 -4.90 37.47
N ARG A 599 -22.19 -4.77 37.16
CA ARG A 599 -22.91 -3.50 37.21
C ARG A 599 -22.93 -2.89 38.61
N GLU A 600 -23.17 -3.68 39.65
CA GLU A 600 -23.19 -3.23 41.05
C GLU A 600 -21.83 -2.75 41.56
N ALA A 601 -20.74 -3.30 41.01
CA ALA A 601 -19.38 -2.87 41.32
C ALA A 601 -19.01 -1.52 40.68
N LEU A 602 -19.77 -1.06 39.69
CA LEU A 602 -19.55 0.23 39.03
C LEU A 602 -20.32 1.35 39.74
N SER A 603 -19.70 2.52 39.86
CA SER A 603 -20.37 3.74 40.30
C SER A 603 -21.52 4.13 39.35
N GLU A 604 -22.43 4.99 39.82
CA GLU A 604 -23.50 5.52 38.97
C GLU A 604 -22.94 6.20 37.70
N ARG A 605 -21.91 7.02 37.87
CA ARG A 605 -21.26 7.73 36.77
C ARG A 605 -20.62 6.79 35.75
N GLU A 606 -19.88 5.78 36.21
CA GLU A 606 -19.27 4.78 35.33
C GLU A 606 -20.31 4.03 34.50
N ARG A 607 -21.46 3.70 35.11
CA ARG A 607 -22.58 3.03 34.42
C ARG A 607 -23.20 3.91 33.35
N CYS A 608 -23.42 5.19 33.65
CA CYS A 608 -24.01 6.17 32.73
C CYS A 608 -23.16 6.35 31.47
N TYR A 609 -21.84 6.55 31.63
CA TYR A 609 -20.95 6.88 30.51
C TYR A 609 -20.25 5.69 29.87
N LEU A 610 -20.52 4.45 30.31
CA LEU A 610 -19.82 3.25 29.85
C LEU A 610 -19.81 3.11 28.32
N LEU A 611 -20.98 3.27 27.67
CA LEU A 611 -21.11 3.14 26.21
C LEU A 611 -20.32 4.21 25.46
N PHE A 612 -20.45 5.47 25.88
CA PHE A 612 -19.70 6.59 25.30
C PHE A 612 -18.19 6.35 25.44
N CYS A 613 -17.71 6.08 26.67
CA CYS A 613 -16.29 5.89 26.92
C CYS A 613 -15.75 4.71 26.11
N HIS A 614 -16.50 3.60 26.01
CA HIS A 614 -16.08 2.44 25.23
C HIS A 614 -16.04 2.73 23.72
N ALA A 615 -16.98 3.52 23.18
CA ALA A 615 -16.98 3.91 21.78
C ALA A 615 -15.86 4.92 21.46
N PHE A 616 -15.81 6.03 22.20
CA PHE A 616 -14.92 7.16 21.91
C PHE A 616 -13.43 6.81 22.04
N THR A 617 -13.08 5.91 22.95
CA THR A 617 -11.69 5.44 23.14
C THR A 617 -11.26 4.36 22.14
N GLY A 618 -12.18 3.87 21.30
CA GLY A 618 -11.92 2.98 20.18
C GLY A 618 -12.56 1.60 20.31
N CYS A 619 -13.27 1.19 19.27
CA CYS A 619 -13.92 -0.12 19.09
C CYS A 619 -13.71 -0.62 17.64
N ASP A 620 -14.59 -1.47 17.10
CA ASP A 620 -14.41 -1.95 15.72
C ASP A 620 -14.69 -0.88 14.65
N THR A 621 -15.56 0.08 14.94
CA THR A 621 -16.00 1.17 14.04
C THR A 621 -15.42 2.54 14.43
N VAL A 622 -14.72 2.64 15.56
CA VAL A 622 -14.13 3.90 16.04
C VAL A 622 -12.66 3.66 16.35
N SER A 623 -11.80 4.59 15.93
CA SER A 623 -10.36 4.44 16.12
C SER A 623 -9.95 4.47 17.58
N ALA A 624 -8.89 3.74 17.94
CA ALA A 624 -8.13 4.07 19.15
C ALA A 624 -7.35 5.37 18.99
N ILE A 625 -7.09 6.04 20.11
CA ILE A 625 -6.31 7.27 20.16
C ILE A 625 -4.85 6.89 20.47
N ALA A 626 -3.94 7.19 19.54
CA ALA A 626 -2.54 6.80 19.68
C ALA A 626 -1.87 7.45 20.89
N GLY A 627 -1.11 6.66 21.65
CA GLY A 627 -0.45 7.11 22.87
C GLY A 627 -1.33 7.13 24.12
N HIS A 628 -2.63 6.84 24.00
CA HIS A 628 -3.57 6.79 25.13
C HIS A 628 -4.17 5.39 25.30
N GLY A 629 -4.01 4.82 26.49
CA GLY A 629 -4.59 3.52 26.83
C GLY A 629 -6.09 3.61 27.10
N LYS A 630 -6.86 2.61 26.65
CA LYS A 630 -8.32 2.58 26.79
C LYS A 630 -8.79 2.68 28.25
N THR A 631 -8.24 1.85 29.14
CA THR A 631 -8.52 1.90 30.59
C THR A 631 -8.12 3.24 31.18
N THR A 632 -6.93 3.75 30.84
CA THR A 632 -6.45 5.06 31.34
C THR A 632 -7.37 6.22 30.94
N LEU A 633 -7.96 6.18 29.73
CA LEU A 633 -8.93 7.19 29.31
C LEU A 633 -10.28 7.01 30.01
N PHE A 634 -10.73 5.77 30.20
CA PHE A 634 -11.96 5.48 30.95
C PHE A 634 -11.88 6.02 32.38
N ASP A 635 -10.82 5.67 33.12
CA ASP A 635 -10.60 6.13 34.49
C ASP A 635 -10.55 7.66 34.56
N ARG A 636 -9.92 8.28 33.56
CA ARG A 636 -9.82 9.73 33.46
C ARG A 636 -11.19 10.38 33.20
N PHE A 637 -11.99 9.86 32.28
CA PHE A 637 -13.32 10.41 32.00
C PHE A 637 -14.22 10.29 33.24
N CYS A 638 -14.15 9.16 33.95
CA CYS A 638 -14.92 8.95 35.18
C CYS A 638 -14.47 9.84 36.34
N ALA A 639 -13.20 10.24 36.38
CA ALA A 639 -12.65 11.17 37.37
C ALA A 639 -12.74 12.66 36.97
N GLY A 640 -13.02 12.95 35.70
CA GLY A 640 -13.03 14.31 35.14
C GLY A 640 -14.24 15.14 35.51
N ASP A 641 -14.31 16.36 35.01
CA ASP A 641 -15.53 17.20 35.05
C ASP A 641 -15.85 17.62 33.62
N ILE A 642 -16.44 16.68 32.86
CA ILE A 642 -16.74 16.79 31.43
C ILE A 642 -18.13 16.22 31.09
N ASP A 643 -19.00 16.08 32.10
CA ASP A 643 -20.31 15.43 31.97
C ASP A 643 -21.17 16.10 30.91
N GLU A 644 -21.20 17.45 30.88
CA GLU A 644 -21.93 18.23 29.90
C GLU A 644 -21.58 17.88 28.44
N HIS A 645 -20.34 17.44 28.18
CA HIS A 645 -19.90 17.04 26.84
C HIS A 645 -20.17 15.56 26.57
N MET A 646 -20.06 14.70 27.59
CA MET A 646 -20.36 13.28 27.45
C MET A 646 -21.86 13.04 27.27
N ASP A 647 -22.71 13.85 27.92
CA ASP A 647 -24.17 13.81 27.81
C ASP A 647 -24.65 14.03 26.37
N ILE A 648 -23.96 14.89 25.61
CA ILE A 648 -24.24 15.10 24.18
C ILE A 648 -24.11 13.80 23.38
N PHE A 649 -23.17 12.92 23.75
CA PHE A 649 -23.01 11.64 23.07
C PHE A 649 -24.07 10.61 23.44
N LEU A 650 -24.74 10.80 24.58
CA LEU A 650 -25.84 9.95 25.04
C LEU A 650 -27.21 10.45 24.54
N ASP A 651 -27.32 11.72 24.17
CA ASP A 651 -28.54 12.32 23.63
C ASP A 651 -28.82 11.89 22.18
N THR A 652 -29.91 11.13 21.99
CA THR A 652 -30.41 10.68 20.67
C THR A 652 -30.85 11.80 19.74
N GLN A 653 -31.04 13.03 20.25
CA GLN A 653 -31.47 14.21 19.48
C GLN A 653 -30.35 15.24 19.30
N ALA A 654 -29.12 14.92 19.72
CA ALA A 654 -27.99 15.83 19.59
C ALA A 654 -27.71 16.19 18.11
N THR A 655 -27.45 17.48 17.88
CA THR A 655 -27.06 17.94 16.54
C THR A 655 -25.61 17.56 16.23
N LYS A 656 -25.29 17.39 14.94
CA LYS A 656 -23.91 17.10 14.51
C LYS A 656 -22.92 18.16 15.00
N ASP A 657 -23.31 19.43 14.98
CA ASP A 657 -22.46 20.53 15.45
C ASP A 657 -22.19 20.44 16.96
N ALA A 658 -23.20 20.10 17.76
CA ALA A 658 -23.02 19.88 19.20
C ALA A 658 -22.08 18.68 19.47
N VAL A 659 -22.21 17.58 18.72
CA VAL A 659 -21.33 16.40 18.83
C VAL A 659 -19.89 16.76 18.47
N ILE A 660 -19.67 17.55 17.41
CA ILE A 660 -18.34 17.98 16.97
C ILE A 660 -17.70 18.90 18.02
N GLN A 661 -18.46 19.84 18.58
CA GLN A 661 -17.98 20.75 19.64
C GLN A 661 -17.63 19.98 20.91
N ALA A 662 -18.54 19.14 21.40
CA ALA A 662 -18.32 18.29 22.58
C ALA A 662 -17.10 17.39 22.39
N GLY A 663 -16.99 16.72 21.25
CA GLY A 663 -15.85 15.87 20.93
C GLY A 663 -14.52 16.63 20.87
N THR A 664 -14.52 17.86 20.35
CA THR A 664 -13.33 18.74 20.36
C THR A 664 -12.90 19.05 21.77
N THR A 665 -13.83 19.44 22.66
CA THR A 665 -13.51 19.72 24.06
C THR A 665 -13.02 18.48 24.81
N ILE A 666 -13.57 17.30 24.49
CA ILE A 666 -13.10 16.02 25.05
C ILE A 666 -11.66 15.74 24.60
N PHE A 667 -11.29 15.98 23.34
CA PHE A 667 -9.89 15.89 22.91
C PHE A 667 -8.99 16.88 23.65
N GLN A 668 -9.42 18.13 23.83
CA GLN A 668 -8.66 19.12 24.63
C GLN A 668 -8.42 18.62 26.05
N TYR A 669 -9.42 17.99 26.66
CA TYR A 669 -9.32 17.35 27.97
C TYR A 669 -8.34 16.16 27.99
N ILE A 670 -8.38 15.29 26.97
CA ILE A 670 -7.44 14.16 26.81
C ILE A 670 -5.98 14.64 26.76
N TYR A 671 -5.72 15.76 26.11
CA TYR A 671 -4.38 16.32 25.96
C TYR A 671 -4.00 17.35 27.04
N HIS A 672 -4.79 17.45 28.13
CA HIS A 672 -4.53 18.31 29.29
C HIS A 672 -4.45 19.82 28.97
N ALA A 673 -5.25 20.29 28.02
CA ALA A 673 -5.30 21.70 27.63
C ALA A 673 -6.74 22.15 27.29
N PRO A 674 -7.65 22.15 28.28
CA PRO A 674 -9.05 22.55 28.07
C PRO A 674 -9.14 24.01 27.62
N GLY A 675 -10.02 24.30 26.64
CA GLY A 675 -10.23 25.64 26.10
C GLY A 675 -9.17 26.11 25.11
N THR A 676 -8.14 25.31 24.84
CA THR A 676 -7.10 25.59 23.84
C THR A 676 -7.45 24.92 22.51
N ALA A 677 -7.30 25.62 21.38
CA ALA A 677 -7.53 25.02 20.05
C ALA A 677 -6.62 23.80 19.84
N LEU A 678 -7.10 22.75 19.16
CA LEU A 678 -6.33 21.51 18.97
C LEU A 678 -5.05 21.78 18.16
N GLY A 679 -5.12 22.67 17.17
CA GLY A 679 -3.94 23.15 16.44
C GLY A 679 -2.86 23.80 17.33
N GLU A 680 -3.27 24.57 18.34
CA GLU A 680 -2.34 25.19 19.30
C GLU A 680 -1.75 24.15 20.27
N ILE A 681 -2.56 23.19 20.74
CA ILE A 681 -2.06 22.05 21.54
C ILE A 681 -1.04 21.25 20.73
N ARG A 682 -1.35 21.02 19.45
CA ARG A 682 -0.47 20.33 18.50
C ARG A 682 0.86 21.05 18.35
N HIS A 683 0.83 22.37 18.18
CA HIS A 683 2.01 23.22 18.15
C HIS A 683 2.85 23.14 19.44
N ASN A 684 2.21 23.32 20.59
CA ASN A 684 2.89 23.29 21.89
C ASN A 684 3.56 21.94 22.17
N MET A 685 2.87 20.83 21.89
CA MET A 685 3.42 19.49 22.05
C MET A 685 4.54 19.20 21.05
N PHE A 686 4.37 19.62 19.80
CA PHE A 686 5.39 19.50 18.77
C PHE A 686 6.68 20.22 19.19
N SER A 687 6.58 21.49 19.60
CA SER A 687 7.74 22.30 20.00
C SER A 687 8.51 21.68 21.17
N ARG A 688 7.80 21.15 22.18
CA ARG A 688 8.42 20.43 23.30
C ARG A 688 9.11 19.13 22.87
N LYS A 689 8.46 18.34 22.01
CA LYS A 689 8.99 17.04 21.55
C LYS A 689 10.14 17.19 20.55
N ALA A 690 10.09 18.21 19.72
CA ALA A 690 11.16 18.59 18.80
C ALA A 690 12.43 18.98 19.57
N ALA A 691 12.29 19.76 20.64
CA ALA A 691 13.41 20.10 21.53
C ALA A 691 14.04 18.85 22.19
N ALA A 692 13.25 17.81 22.45
CA ALA A 692 13.70 16.54 23.01
C ALA A 692 14.21 15.51 21.98
N GLY A 693 14.20 15.83 20.67
CA GLY A 693 14.65 14.93 19.60
C GLY A 693 13.72 13.72 19.34
N LEU A 694 12.48 13.75 19.85
CA LEU A 694 11.53 12.63 19.79
C LEU A 694 10.25 13.04 19.03
N ILE A 695 10.35 13.27 17.72
CA ILE A 695 9.18 13.61 16.90
C ILE A 695 8.56 12.33 16.34
N LYS A 696 7.46 11.92 16.96
CA LYS A 696 6.55 10.88 16.46
C LYS A 696 5.18 11.52 16.21
N PRO A 697 4.77 11.75 14.95
CA PRO A 697 3.51 12.42 14.65
C PRO A 697 2.28 11.70 15.22
N GLU A 698 2.34 10.38 15.42
CA GLU A 698 1.25 9.60 16.06
C GLU A 698 0.95 10.09 17.48
N THR A 699 1.90 10.77 18.13
CA THR A 699 1.80 11.19 19.53
C THR A 699 1.34 12.64 19.70
N LEU A 700 0.95 13.29 18.60
CA LEU A 700 0.32 14.62 18.58
C LEU A 700 -1.21 14.47 18.64
N PRO A 701 -1.95 15.48 19.13
CA PRO A 701 -3.41 15.48 19.05
C PRO A 701 -3.90 15.50 17.60
N PRO A 702 -5.07 14.92 17.28
CA PRO A 702 -5.70 15.12 15.97
C PRO A 702 -5.96 16.61 15.71
N THR A 703 -6.00 16.99 14.44
CA THR A 703 -6.58 18.28 14.00
C THR A 703 -8.08 18.35 14.27
N GLU A 704 -8.64 19.55 14.25
CA GLU A 704 -10.07 19.81 14.46
C GLU A 704 -10.94 18.99 13.50
N GLY A 705 -10.64 18.97 12.19
CA GLY A 705 -11.38 18.16 11.23
C GLY A 705 -11.27 16.66 11.49
N ALA A 706 -10.10 16.16 11.92
CA ALA A 706 -9.94 14.74 12.26
C ALA A 706 -10.70 14.38 13.54
N ALA A 707 -10.66 15.25 14.55
CA ALA A 707 -11.42 15.12 15.80
C ALA A 707 -12.93 15.13 15.53
N ALA A 708 -13.41 15.99 14.62
CA ALA A 708 -14.81 16.04 14.22
C ALA A 708 -15.27 14.71 13.62
N GLN A 709 -14.53 14.15 12.65
CA GLN A 709 -14.89 12.87 12.03
C GLN A 709 -14.85 11.70 13.02
N HIS A 710 -13.88 11.70 13.95
CA HIS A 710 -13.83 10.72 15.04
C HIS A 710 -15.05 10.80 15.95
N SER A 711 -15.43 12.02 16.34
CA SER A 711 -16.56 12.28 17.23
C SER A 711 -17.88 11.85 16.60
N LEU A 712 -18.08 12.12 15.30
CA LEU A 712 -19.26 11.65 14.57
C LEU A 712 -19.36 10.12 14.53
N ARG A 713 -18.24 9.41 14.30
CA ARG A 713 -18.22 7.94 14.34
C ARG A 713 -18.49 7.40 15.74
N ALA A 714 -17.90 8.02 16.76
CA ALA A 714 -18.13 7.65 18.15
C ALA A 714 -19.61 7.83 18.52
N TYR A 715 -20.21 8.95 18.13
CA TYR A 715 -21.64 9.20 18.32
C TYR A 715 -22.51 8.15 17.64
N LEU A 716 -22.29 7.89 16.34
CA LEU A 716 -23.00 6.84 15.59
C LEU A 716 -22.97 5.49 16.34
N GLN A 717 -21.78 5.08 16.78
CA GLN A 717 -21.63 3.81 17.49
C GLN A 717 -22.31 3.80 18.86
N THR A 718 -22.24 4.92 19.60
CA THR A 718 -22.93 5.07 20.87
C THR A 718 -24.45 5.01 20.69
N GLN A 719 -25.00 5.63 19.63
CA GLN A 719 -26.43 5.55 19.33
C GLN A 719 -26.88 4.13 18.98
N ASP A 720 -26.13 3.41 18.15
CA ASP A 720 -26.42 2.01 17.82
C ASP A 720 -26.47 1.12 19.09
N TRP A 721 -25.58 1.38 20.05
CA TRP A 721 -25.56 0.66 21.33
C TRP A 721 -26.65 1.10 22.31
N ILE A 722 -27.01 2.38 22.36
CA ILE A 722 -28.12 2.89 23.21
C ILE A 722 -29.46 2.33 22.71
N LEU A 723 -29.68 2.37 21.40
CA LEU A 723 -30.93 1.90 20.79
C LEU A 723 -30.98 0.39 20.61
N LEU A 724 -29.88 -0.32 20.89
CA LEU A 724 -29.69 -1.75 20.60
C LEU A 724 -30.12 -2.07 19.17
N GLN A 725 -29.76 -1.21 18.23
CA GLN A 725 -30.13 -1.28 16.82
C GLN A 725 -28.93 -0.93 15.96
N SER A 726 -28.50 -1.84 15.10
CA SER A 726 -27.45 -1.58 14.12
C SER A 726 -27.94 -0.62 13.05
N MET A 727 -27.05 0.28 12.60
CA MET A 727 -27.36 1.28 11.57
C MET A 727 -28.56 2.18 11.95
N SER A 728 -28.63 2.61 13.21
CA SER A 728 -29.68 3.52 13.71
C SER A 728 -29.65 4.88 13.00
N LEU A 729 -28.47 5.29 12.53
CA LEU A 729 -28.23 6.48 11.73
C LEU A 729 -27.48 6.11 10.44
N ASN A 730 -27.60 6.95 9.41
CA ASN A 730 -26.88 6.74 8.15
C ASN A 730 -25.37 6.96 8.35
N PRO A 731 -24.50 5.95 8.16
CA PRO A 731 -23.07 6.13 8.42
C PRO A 731 -22.40 7.21 7.56
N SER A 732 -22.90 7.43 6.34
CA SER A 732 -22.38 8.46 5.43
C SER A 732 -22.49 9.88 6.00
N ASP A 733 -23.43 10.08 6.92
CA ASP A 733 -23.66 11.33 7.62
C ASP A 733 -22.76 11.53 8.84
N TYR A 734 -22.09 10.47 9.30
CA TYR A 734 -21.39 10.39 10.58
C TYR A 734 -19.97 9.82 10.44
N GLY A 735 -19.18 10.41 9.55
CA GLY A 735 -17.74 10.16 9.45
C GLY A 735 -17.33 8.91 8.67
N TRP A 736 -18.24 8.39 7.84
CA TRP A 736 -17.98 7.33 6.86
C TRP A 736 -18.33 7.79 5.45
N THR A 737 -17.79 7.10 4.45
CA THR A 737 -18.20 7.24 3.05
C THR A 737 -18.37 5.85 2.44
N LEU A 738 -19.33 5.69 1.54
CA LEU A 738 -19.54 4.41 0.85
C LEU A 738 -18.52 4.26 -0.28
N GLY A 739 -17.61 3.30 -0.14
CA GLY A 739 -16.65 2.90 -1.17
C GLY A 739 -17.13 1.72 -2.01
N VAL A 740 -16.25 1.21 -2.88
CA VAL A 740 -16.55 0.06 -3.77
C VAL A 740 -16.74 -1.24 -2.97
N HIS A 741 -15.95 -1.40 -1.89
CA HIS A 741 -15.87 -2.63 -1.10
C HIS A 741 -16.64 -2.56 0.24
N GLY A 742 -17.30 -1.44 0.54
CA GLY A 742 -17.98 -1.22 1.82
C GLY A 742 -17.79 0.21 2.32
N TYR A 743 -18.15 0.47 3.58
CA TYR A 743 -17.93 1.78 4.21
C TYR A 743 -16.44 2.00 4.55
N GLU A 744 -15.92 3.17 4.19
CA GLU A 744 -14.57 3.62 4.48
C GLU A 744 -14.60 4.84 5.43
N PRO A 745 -13.74 4.89 6.46
CA PRO A 745 -13.74 6.00 7.40
C PRO A 745 -13.20 7.27 6.75
N VAL A 746 -13.89 8.40 6.94
CA VAL A 746 -13.41 9.71 6.49
C VAL A 746 -12.35 10.20 7.49
N PRO A 747 -11.07 10.38 7.08
CA PRO A 747 -10.03 10.74 8.03
C PRO A 747 -10.15 12.17 8.57
N THR A 748 -10.43 13.12 7.67
CA THR A 748 -10.72 14.52 7.95
C THR A 748 -11.37 15.14 6.70
N LEU A 749 -12.13 16.22 6.88
CA LEU A 749 -12.62 17.07 5.78
C LEU A 749 -11.71 18.27 5.52
N ASP A 750 -10.78 18.54 6.43
CA ASP A 750 -9.83 19.64 6.33
C ASP A 750 -8.70 19.31 5.34
N PRO A 751 -8.02 20.31 4.77
CA PRO A 751 -6.83 20.07 3.97
C PRO A 751 -5.75 19.37 4.81
N MET A 752 -4.99 18.45 4.21
CA MET A 752 -3.90 17.76 4.94
C MET A 752 -2.68 18.65 5.17
N ALA A 753 -2.51 19.70 4.37
CA ALA A 753 -1.43 20.68 4.47
C ALA A 753 -1.86 22.02 3.86
N PRO A 754 -1.26 23.15 4.29
CA PRO A 754 -1.45 24.46 3.65
C PRO A 754 -1.10 24.42 2.16
N GLU A 755 -1.84 25.17 1.33
CA GLU A 755 -1.58 25.25 -0.11
C GLU A 755 -0.16 25.75 -0.40
N GLU A 756 0.37 26.66 0.42
CA GLU A 756 1.71 27.22 0.28
C GLU A 756 2.79 26.14 0.41
N LEU A 757 2.64 25.21 1.38
CA LEU A 757 3.56 24.09 1.57
C LEU A 757 3.53 23.10 0.40
N LEU A 758 2.37 22.95 -0.22
CA LEU A 758 2.16 22.10 -1.39
C LEU A 758 2.77 22.75 -2.64
N GLN A 759 2.66 24.06 -2.77
CA GLN A 759 3.16 24.90 -3.87
C GLN A 759 4.62 25.37 -3.69
N PHE A 760 5.45 24.61 -2.96
CA PHE A 760 6.86 24.93 -2.72
C PHE A 760 7.56 25.41 -4.00
N THR A 761 7.88 26.71 -4.04
CA THR A 761 8.54 27.35 -5.17
C THR A 761 9.88 27.92 -4.72
N SER A 762 10.98 27.43 -5.28
CA SER A 762 12.29 28.08 -5.21
C SER A 762 12.72 28.58 -6.60
N CYS A 763 13.60 29.58 -6.65
CA CYS A 763 14.17 30.07 -7.90
C CYS A 763 15.65 29.70 -8.01
N ASN A 764 16.14 29.48 -9.23
CA ASN A 764 17.57 29.35 -9.53
C ASN A 764 18.12 30.63 -10.17
N CYS A 765 17.64 31.79 -9.72
CA CYS A 765 18.09 33.07 -10.26
C CYS A 765 19.52 33.39 -9.84
N ASN A 766 20.32 33.85 -10.81
CA ASN A 766 21.67 34.39 -10.61
C ASN A 766 21.71 35.91 -10.40
N GLY A 767 20.54 36.57 -10.36
CA GLY A 767 20.41 38.03 -10.34
C GLY A 767 19.44 38.55 -9.28
N ASP A 768 19.10 39.84 -9.38
CA ASP A 768 18.41 40.62 -8.33
C ASP A 768 16.95 40.23 -8.02
N CYS A 769 16.39 39.22 -8.71
CA CYS A 769 15.00 38.74 -8.56
C CYS A 769 13.92 39.86 -8.61
N SER A 770 14.18 40.95 -9.34
CA SER A 770 13.28 42.11 -9.42
C SER A 770 12.05 41.90 -10.29
N ASN A 771 12.12 41.01 -11.28
CA ASN A 771 11.09 40.83 -12.31
C ASN A 771 10.48 39.42 -12.32
N ARG A 772 9.38 39.26 -13.07
CA ARG A 772 8.62 37.99 -13.19
C ARG A 772 9.40 36.85 -13.87
N ARG A 773 10.65 37.03 -14.28
CA ARG A 773 11.52 35.91 -14.69
C ARG A 773 11.88 35.03 -13.49
N CYS A 774 11.98 35.60 -12.29
CA CYS A 774 12.12 34.84 -11.05
C CYS A 774 10.83 34.05 -10.75
N SER A 775 10.94 32.73 -10.55
CA SER A 775 9.79 31.87 -10.21
C SER A 775 9.15 32.27 -8.89
N CYS A 776 9.94 32.69 -7.89
CA CYS A 776 9.42 33.19 -6.62
C CYS A 776 8.59 34.47 -6.83
N LYS A 777 9.14 35.48 -7.53
CA LYS A 777 8.43 36.74 -7.80
C LYS A 777 7.18 36.54 -8.68
N ARG A 778 7.24 35.61 -9.63
CA ARG A 778 6.12 35.26 -10.52
C ARG A 778 4.96 34.63 -9.77
N ASN A 779 5.26 33.78 -8.79
CA ASN A 779 4.28 33.12 -7.94
C ASN A 779 3.93 33.96 -6.69
N GLY A 780 4.33 35.24 -6.66
CA GLY A 780 3.99 36.16 -5.56
C GLY A 780 4.68 35.88 -4.23
N VAL A 781 5.69 35.00 -4.17
CA VAL A 781 6.38 34.62 -2.92
C VAL A 781 7.79 35.21 -2.82
N LYS A 782 8.24 35.51 -1.59
CA LYS A 782 9.61 35.99 -1.31
C LYS A 782 10.64 34.87 -1.59
N CYS A 783 11.86 35.24 -2.00
CA CYS A 783 12.98 34.31 -2.12
C CYS A 783 13.45 33.84 -0.74
N ILE A 784 13.94 32.60 -0.66
CA ILE A 784 14.32 31.88 0.57
C ILE A 784 15.71 31.28 0.45
N SER A 785 16.28 30.78 1.55
CA SER A 785 17.61 30.16 1.56
C SER A 785 17.74 28.96 0.61
N ALA A 786 16.63 28.29 0.30
CA ALA A 786 16.56 27.21 -0.68
C ALA A 786 16.54 27.67 -2.16
N CYS A 787 16.53 28.98 -2.44
CA CYS A 787 16.69 29.51 -3.79
C CYS A 787 18.17 29.53 -4.20
N GLY A 788 18.49 29.13 -5.44
CA GLY A 788 19.82 28.86 -5.97
C GLY A 788 20.92 29.85 -5.54
N VAL A 789 21.25 30.83 -6.39
CA VAL A 789 22.35 31.76 -6.09
C VAL A 789 21.88 32.90 -5.17
N CYS A 790 20.64 33.36 -5.32
CA CYS A 790 20.13 34.47 -4.51
C CYS A 790 19.98 34.14 -3.01
N LYS A 791 19.72 32.86 -2.67
CA LYS A 791 19.50 32.36 -1.31
C LYS A 791 18.53 33.21 -0.45
N GLY A 792 17.65 33.99 -1.07
CA GLY A 792 16.78 34.94 -0.37
C GLY A 792 17.51 36.07 0.37
N ILE A 793 18.81 36.27 0.13
CA ILE A 793 19.63 37.29 0.80
C ILE A 793 20.21 38.27 -0.23
N SER A 794 20.71 37.77 -1.37
CA SER A 794 21.38 38.58 -2.39
C SER A 794 20.45 39.04 -3.52
N CYS A 795 19.14 39.15 -3.26
CA CYS A 795 18.16 39.62 -4.24
C CYS A 795 17.11 40.55 -3.64
N LYS A 796 16.53 41.42 -4.46
CA LYS A 796 15.48 42.40 -4.09
C LYS A 796 14.11 41.80 -3.78
N ASN A 797 13.95 40.48 -3.95
CA ASN A 797 12.75 39.76 -3.54
C ASN A 797 12.99 39.01 -2.21
N CYS A 798 13.83 39.55 -1.33
CA CYS A 798 14.07 39.04 0.03
C CYS A 798 13.09 39.65 1.04
N GLY A 799 13.02 39.07 2.25
CA GLY A 799 12.12 39.50 3.33
C GLY A 799 12.73 40.44 4.38
N HIS A 800 13.91 41.02 4.14
CA HIS A 800 14.49 42.02 5.05
C HIS A 800 14.11 43.42 4.58
N ASP A 801 13.25 44.09 5.33
CA ASP A 801 13.07 45.54 5.24
C ASP A 801 14.36 46.22 5.68
N GLY A 802 14.81 47.19 4.89
CA GLY A 802 15.92 48.06 5.23
C GLY A 802 15.55 48.89 6.45
N GLY A 803 16.33 48.75 7.52
CA GLY A 803 16.33 49.73 8.59
C GLY A 803 16.77 51.08 8.04
N GLU A 804 15.86 52.04 8.14
CA GLU A 804 16.12 53.47 7.97
C GLU A 804 17.29 53.88 8.87
N SER A 805 18.43 54.24 8.28
CA SER A 805 19.38 55.14 8.93
C SER A 805 18.91 56.56 8.62
N GLY A 806 18.20 57.15 9.58
CA GLY A 806 17.72 58.53 9.55
C GLY A 806 18.84 59.54 9.29
N GLU A 807 18.45 60.58 8.56
CA GLU A 807 19.13 61.86 8.48
C GLU A 807 19.32 62.45 9.89
N ASP A 808 20.47 63.08 10.16
CA ASP A 808 20.52 64.26 11.00
C ASP A 808 21.72 65.17 10.63
N SER A 809 21.34 66.35 10.12
CA SER A 809 21.94 67.68 10.30
C SER A 809 23.33 68.02 9.74
N GLU A 810 23.32 68.93 8.75
CA GLU A 810 24.27 70.06 8.67
C GLU A 810 24.17 70.93 9.95
N ILE A 811 25.30 71.41 10.48
CA ILE A 811 25.54 72.78 11.00
C ILE A 811 27.04 72.93 11.37
N ASP A 812 27.66 73.97 10.79
CA ASP A 812 28.87 74.73 11.15
C ASP A 812 30.20 74.03 11.48
N SER A 813 31.15 74.03 10.55
CA SER A 813 32.20 75.08 10.41
C SER A 813 33.11 74.86 9.20
#